data_AF-A0A3N6H787-F1
#
_entry.id   AF-A0A3N6H787-F1
#
_cell.length_a   1.000
_cell.length_b   1.000
_cell.length_c   1.000
_cell.angle_alpha   90.00
_cell.angle_beta   90.00
_cell.angle_gamma   90.00
#
_symmetry.space_group_name_H-M   'P 1'
#
loop_
_entity.id
_entity.type
_entity.pdbx_description
1 polymer ?
#
loop_
_entity_poly.entity_id
_entity_poly.type
_entity_poly.pdbx_seq_one_letter_code
_entity_poly.pdbx_strand_id
1 'polypeptide(L)'
;MSAPAPAAPGALSPGRSAPAAPSGIRFDGVTVAYGGNVVLDRLDLTVEPGEVMALLGPSGSGKTTALRAVAGFVRPASGRVLLGGRDVTALPPHRRGIGMVVQSYALFPHLKVKDNVAFGLKAHRTPKAKIPGRVTEALELVGMAAYADRHPRELSGGQQQRVAIARALAIRPGVLLLDEPLSALDARLRSGMLTELARLHRELPDVSILYVTHDQVEALTLADRIAVMDRARLRDCGTPEELYRRPRTEFTASFVGNANLLPVTVTGDGGVDLDGHPLTVPTDTAAPGASPTLPDGTSKDKVLVVGMDGLRHDVIAAADAPHLKSMMANGTYGTSLLYANPMAATSSGPGWSTISTGVWPDKHGVKENSFAGKNYGRYPGFLARLAQVRPQLSTYAAVDWKPLDTQGTVTPGADAKLVLDGDADGYTGHDATIAAETESILRNQNPDVLFVYFGQTDIAGHNSGAASAAYRQAIHVQDGYLGRLLTAIRARPSYATERWTVIVTTDHGHTDSGGHGGSAIEERRTFVLAQGPGIAAGAKPTDTRLVDVAATVFKQLGIVPDPAWGLDGKPIQERSTDPFEALYPSLSARVDETGIPAGVLGWTHSAPSGWSVVNSAMGTGGVSEWRGWSFATDEFWSRSQRDQSRELNVRSRGIFAVADSDEWDDKASSGPYDSTLVTPAYAVGGRSTVTLGFTTLYRQEGSQSARILASWNGGTPVAVKSYTSDVISQPQSLTLDVPPGAANVSFRFRYTGSNNWYWVIDGVRVTTG
;
A
#
# COMPACT_ATOMS: atom_id res chain seq x y z
N MET A 1 -82.82 38.98 13.93
CA MET A 1 -82.86 39.84 12.72
C MET A 1 -81.42 40.26 12.45
N SER A 2 -80.64 39.42 11.77
CA SER A 2 -80.48 39.33 10.30
C SER A 2 -79.33 40.23 9.82
N ALA A 3 -78.12 39.66 9.82
CA ALA A 3 -76.98 40.22 9.08
C ALA A 3 -77.00 39.64 7.64
N PRO A 4 -76.86 40.47 6.59
CA PRO A 4 -77.13 40.08 5.21
C PRO A 4 -75.90 39.53 4.46
N ALA A 5 -76.22 38.86 3.35
CA ALA A 5 -75.38 38.01 2.52
C ALA A 5 -74.27 38.74 1.72
N PRO A 6 -73.21 38.01 1.29
CA PRO A 6 -72.12 38.58 0.50
C PRO A 6 -72.45 38.63 -1.00
N ALA A 7 -71.98 39.69 -1.65
CA ALA A 7 -72.04 39.89 -3.10
C ALA A 7 -70.90 39.15 -3.83
N ALA A 8 -71.18 38.74 -5.06
CA ALA A 8 -70.37 37.87 -5.92
C ALA A 8 -69.03 38.49 -6.39
N PRO A 9 -68.00 37.66 -6.68
CA PRO A 9 -66.73 38.13 -7.22
C PRO A 9 -66.72 38.16 -8.75
N GLY A 10 -66.16 39.23 -9.31
CA GLY A 10 -65.91 39.40 -10.74
C GLY A 10 -64.55 38.88 -11.19
N ALA A 11 -64.57 38.26 -12.38
CA ALA A 11 -63.53 38.12 -13.42
C ALA A 11 -62.15 37.49 -13.09
N LEU A 12 -61.91 36.34 -13.72
CA LEU A 12 -60.67 35.55 -13.74
C LEU A 12 -59.64 36.09 -14.75
N SER A 13 -58.38 36.22 -14.32
CA SER A 13 -57.18 36.26 -15.19
C SER A 13 -56.54 34.87 -15.28
N PRO A 14 -55.98 34.45 -16.45
CA PRO A 14 -55.59 33.07 -16.69
C PRO A 14 -54.25 32.67 -16.05
N GLY A 15 -54.34 31.86 -15.00
CA GLY A 15 -53.47 30.74 -14.59
C GLY A 15 -51.96 30.76 -14.88
N ARG A 16 -51.16 31.24 -13.92
CA ARG A 16 -49.82 30.69 -13.65
C ARG A 16 -49.99 29.28 -13.05
N SER A 17 -49.46 28.25 -13.71
CA SER A 17 -49.32 26.92 -13.08
C SER A 17 -48.30 27.01 -11.94
N ALA A 18 -48.68 26.58 -10.73
CA ALA A 18 -47.82 26.60 -9.55
C ALA A 18 -46.48 25.84 -9.77
N PRO A 19 -45.36 26.31 -9.21
CA PRO A 19 -44.10 25.56 -9.16
C PRO A 19 -44.26 24.25 -8.35
N ALA A 20 -43.44 23.24 -8.63
CA ALA A 20 -43.34 22.04 -7.79
C ALA A 20 -42.85 22.47 -6.39
N ALA A 21 -43.42 21.91 -5.32
CA ALA A 21 -42.96 22.20 -3.96
C ALA A 21 -41.45 21.90 -3.82
N PRO A 22 -40.68 22.74 -3.10
CA PRO A 22 -39.24 22.59 -2.99
C PRO A 22 -38.91 21.23 -2.33
N SER A 23 -37.96 20.50 -2.92
CA SER A 23 -37.70 19.09 -2.59
C SER A 23 -36.23 18.89 -2.24
N GLY A 24 -35.92 18.66 -0.96
CA GLY A 24 -34.57 18.30 -0.52
C GLY A 24 -34.12 16.90 -0.94
N ILE A 25 -32.85 16.59 -0.69
CA ILE A 25 -32.22 15.26 -0.91
C ILE A 25 -31.79 14.72 0.45
N ARG A 26 -32.06 13.45 0.75
CA ARG A 26 -31.50 12.80 1.94
C ARG A 26 -30.87 11.45 1.59
N PHE A 27 -29.62 11.29 1.98
CA PHE A 27 -28.92 10.02 2.07
C PHE A 27 -29.05 9.51 3.52
N ASP A 28 -29.55 8.29 3.68
CA ASP A 28 -29.76 7.63 4.97
C ASP A 28 -28.97 6.32 4.98
N GLY A 29 -27.76 6.36 5.55
CA GLY A 29 -26.83 5.23 5.65
C GLY A 29 -26.46 4.60 4.31
N VAL A 30 -26.29 5.40 3.25
CA VAL A 30 -26.16 4.90 1.87
C VAL A 30 -24.78 4.31 1.63
N THR A 31 -24.72 3.02 1.27
CA THR A 31 -23.48 2.34 0.88
C THR A 31 -23.56 1.88 -0.58
N VAL A 32 -22.48 2.10 -1.34
CA VAL A 32 -22.31 1.61 -2.70
C VAL A 32 -21.00 0.83 -2.78
N ALA A 33 -21.05 -0.37 -3.36
CA ALA A 33 -19.88 -1.20 -3.61
C ALA A 33 -19.88 -1.77 -5.03
N TYR A 34 -18.69 -1.87 -5.64
CA TYR A 34 -18.48 -2.52 -6.94
C TYR A 34 -17.50 -3.68 -6.76
N GLY A 35 -17.92 -4.91 -7.08
CA GLY A 35 -17.05 -6.09 -6.96
C GLY A 35 -16.46 -6.30 -5.56
N GLY A 36 -17.18 -5.88 -4.51
CA GLY A 36 -16.71 -5.92 -3.12
C GLY A 36 -15.95 -4.68 -2.63
N ASN A 37 -15.52 -3.79 -3.53
CA ASN A 37 -14.88 -2.53 -3.16
C ASN A 37 -15.93 -1.46 -2.81
N VAL A 38 -15.93 -0.99 -1.57
CA VAL A 38 -16.86 0.05 -1.08
C VAL A 38 -16.38 1.43 -1.53
N VAL A 39 -17.16 2.09 -2.38
CA VAL A 39 -16.85 3.40 -2.98
C VAL A 39 -17.67 4.56 -2.42
N LEU A 40 -18.70 4.23 -1.66
CA LEU A 40 -19.44 5.14 -0.78
C LEU A 40 -19.83 4.32 0.44
N ASP A 41 -19.41 4.73 1.63
CA ASP A 41 -19.59 3.97 2.86
C ASP A 41 -20.48 4.73 3.83
N ARG A 42 -21.70 4.22 4.03
CA ARG A 42 -22.70 4.74 4.98
C ARG A 42 -22.83 6.27 4.95
N LEU A 43 -23.09 6.83 3.78
CA LEU A 43 -23.31 8.27 3.64
C LEU A 43 -24.64 8.67 4.29
N ASP A 44 -24.54 9.52 5.32
CA ASP A 44 -25.63 10.24 5.96
C ASP A 44 -25.48 11.73 5.64
N LEU A 45 -26.34 12.26 4.77
CA LEU A 45 -26.25 13.65 4.31
C LEU A 45 -27.64 14.16 3.91
N THR A 46 -28.00 15.36 4.36
CA THR A 46 -29.23 16.05 3.96
C THR A 46 -28.90 17.33 3.23
N VAL A 47 -29.52 17.49 2.06
CA VAL A 47 -29.64 18.72 1.30
C VAL A 47 -31.04 19.28 1.52
N GLU A 48 -31.13 20.43 2.14
CA GLU A 48 -32.39 21.08 2.47
C GLU A 48 -33.10 21.60 1.22
N PRO A 49 -34.43 21.77 1.26
CA PRO A 49 -35.18 22.37 0.16
C PRO A 49 -34.64 23.77 -0.20
N GLY A 50 -34.29 23.98 -1.46
CA GLY A 50 -33.68 25.23 -1.96
C GLY A 50 -32.18 25.39 -1.69
N GLU A 51 -31.52 24.48 -0.95
CA GLU A 51 -30.10 24.58 -0.62
C GLU A 51 -29.19 24.21 -1.80
N VAL A 52 -28.06 24.93 -1.93
CA VAL A 52 -26.90 24.50 -2.73
C VAL A 52 -25.90 23.76 -1.85
N MET A 53 -25.89 22.43 -1.97
CA MET A 53 -24.90 21.57 -1.34
C MET A 53 -23.78 21.24 -2.31
N ALA A 54 -22.53 21.61 -1.99
CA ALA A 54 -21.36 21.14 -2.72
C ALA A 54 -20.76 19.87 -2.10
N LEU A 55 -20.55 18.82 -2.89
CA LEU A 55 -19.70 17.69 -2.51
C LEU A 55 -18.29 17.97 -3.01
N LEU A 56 -17.35 18.09 -2.07
CA LEU A 56 -15.95 18.42 -2.30
C LEU A 56 -15.06 17.28 -1.78
N GLY A 57 -13.96 16.97 -2.46
CA GLY A 57 -13.08 15.86 -2.06
C GLY A 57 -12.10 15.45 -3.17
N PRO A 58 -11.05 14.68 -2.86
CA PRO A 58 -10.09 14.18 -3.84
C PRO A 58 -10.74 13.28 -4.91
N SER A 59 -10.04 13.05 -6.01
CA SER A 59 -10.43 12.05 -7.00
C SER A 59 -10.62 10.68 -6.35
N GLY A 60 -11.71 10.00 -6.67
CA GLY A 60 -12.04 8.69 -6.08
C GLY A 60 -12.69 8.72 -4.69
N SER A 61 -12.96 9.89 -4.09
CA SER A 61 -13.57 9.98 -2.76
C SER A 61 -15.05 9.59 -2.66
N GLY A 62 -15.72 9.27 -3.79
CA GLY A 62 -17.12 8.80 -3.82
C GLY A 62 -18.16 9.84 -4.25
N LYS A 63 -17.77 11.09 -4.56
CA LYS A 63 -18.69 12.20 -4.92
C LYS A 63 -19.62 11.88 -6.10
N THR A 64 -19.05 11.51 -7.24
CA THR A 64 -19.81 11.14 -8.45
C THR A 64 -20.68 9.90 -8.19
N THR A 65 -20.24 8.98 -7.33
CA THR A 65 -21.05 7.83 -6.92
C THR A 65 -22.28 8.26 -6.11
N ALA A 66 -22.12 9.19 -5.16
CA ALA A 66 -23.24 9.76 -4.41
C ALA A 66 -24.24 10.47 -5.34
N LEU A 67 -23.75 11.30 -6.28
CA LEU A 67 -24.59 11.95 -7.29
C LEU A 67 -25.34 10.93 -8.17
N ARG A 68 -24.65 9.88 -8.65
CA ARG A 68 -25.26 8.79 -9.44
C ARG A 68 -26.28 7.98 -8.66
N ALA A 69 -26.09 7.81 -7.35
CA ALA A 69 -27.06 7.16 -6.47
C ALA A 69 -28.35 7.96 -6.36
N VAL A 70 -28.27 9.30 -6.28
CA VAL A 70 -29.45 10.20 -6.35
C VAL A 70 -30.09 10.17 -7.72
N ALA A 71 -29.28 10.17 -8.78
CA ALA A 71 -29.76 10.13 -10.16
C ALA A 71 -30.43 8.80 -10.54
N GLY A 72 -30.11 7.71 -9.82
CA GLY A 72 -30.62 6.37 -10.11
C GLY A 72 -29.85 5.60 -11.17
N PHE A 73 -28.63 6.04 -11.49
CA PHE A 73 -27.70 5.29 -12.34
C PHE A 73 -26.98 4.19 -11.57
N VAL A 74 -26.93 4.32 -10.24
CA VAL A 74 -26.31 3.35 -9.33
C VAL A 74 -27.32 3.02 -8.24
N ARG A 75 -27.53 1.73 -7.99
CA ARG A 75 -28.38 1.28 -6.88
C ARG A 75 -27.49 1.07 -5.64
N PRO A 76 -27.82 1.68 -4.49
CA PRO A 76 -27.13 1.39 -3.23
C PRO A 76 -27.18 -0.09 -2.86
N ALA A 77 -26.09 -0.60 -2.29
CA ALA A 77 -26.04 -1.92 -1.68
C ALA A 77 -26.82 -1.95 -0.35
N SER A 78 -26.82 -0.84 0.38
CA SER A 78 -27.65 -0.62 1.58
C SER A 78 -27.98 0.86 1.77
N GLY A 79 -28.91 1.17 2.68
CA GLY A 79 -29.38 2.52 2.95
C GLY A 79 -30.47 3.00 1.99
N ARG A 80 -30.90 4.25 2.15
CA ARG A 80 -32.00 4.85 1.39
C ARG A 80 -31.63 6.21 0.84
N VAL A 81 -32.11 6.51 -0.36
CA VAL A 81 -32.07 7.85 -0.95
C VAL A 81 -33.49 8.39 -1.04
N LEU A 82 -33.74 9.55 -0.44
CA LEU A 82 -35.04 10.22 -0.44
C LEU A 82 -34.98 11.55 -1.20
N LEU A 83 -36.03 11.86 -1.95
CA LEU A 83 -36.26 13.15 -2.60
C LEU A 83 -37.58 13.73 -2.11
N GLY A 84 -37.54 14.86 -1.41
CA GLY A 84 -38.74 15.49 -0.84
C GLY A 84 -39.52 14.54 0.09
N GLY A 85 -38.80 13.71 0.85
CA GLY A 85 -39.36 12.67 1.72
C GLY A 85 -39.80 11.37 1.01
N ARG A 86 -39.83 11.33 -0.33
CA ARG A 86 -40.15 10.12 -1.09
C ARG A 86 -38.90 9.26 -1.27
N ASP A 87 -38.94 8.00 -0.84
CA ASP A 87 -37.88 7.02 -1.13
C ASP A 87 -37.82 6.75 -2.65
N VAL A 88 -36.66 7.04 -3.25
CA VAL A 88 -36.41 6.84 -4.68
C VAL A 88 -35.38 5.75 -4.95
N THR A 89 -34.91 5.04 -3.92
CA THR A 89 -33.76 4.12 -3.97
C THR A 89 -33.86 3.11 -5.12
N ALA A 90 -35.05 2.54 -5.34
CA ALA A 90 -35.31 1.56 -6.39
C ALA A 90 -35.87 2.14 -7.70
N LEU A 91 -36.14 3.45 -7.76
CA LEU A 91 -36.73 4.07 -8.95
C LEU A 91 -35.67 4.28 -10.04
N PRO A 92 -35.99 4.03 -11.33
CA PRO A 92 -35.10 4.37 -12.43
C PRO A 92 -35.01 5.90 -12.63
N PRO A 93 -33.95 6.42 -13.29
CA PRO A 93 -33.69 7.86 -13.40
C PRO A 93 -34.89 8.71 -13.86
N HIS A 94 -35.59 8.28 -14.92
CA HIS A 94 -36.71 9.02 -15.52
C HIS A 94 -37.96 9.15 -14.62
N ARG A 95 -38.03 8.40 -13.50
CA ARG A 95 -39.13 8.47 -12.51
C ARG A 95 -38.80 9.32 -11.28
N ARG A 96 -37.58 9.86 -11.19
CA ARG A 96 -37.11 10.60 -10.01
C ARG A 96 -37.48 12.09 -10.04
N GLY A 97 -37.76 12.65 -11.22
CA GLY A 97 -38.22 14.04 -11.35
C GLY A 97 -37.13 15.09 -11.10
N ILE A 98 -35.89 14.75 -11.46
CA ILE A 98 -34.69 15.57 -11.24
C ILE A 98 -34.15 16.12 -12.56
N GLY A 99 -33.45 17.26 -12.49
CA GLY A 99 -32.58 17.75 -13.57
C GLY A 99 -31.15 17.30 -13.32
N MET A 100 -30.40 17.00 -14.39
CA MET A 100 -28.98 16.64 -14.27
C MET A 100 -28.14 17.23 -15.40
N VAL A 101 -26.96 17.74 -15.04
CA VAL A 101 -25.90 18.16 -15.96
C VAL A 101 -24.65 17.33 -15.67
N VAL A 102 -24.09 16.69 -16.69
CA VAL A 102 -22.91 15.82 -16.61
C VAL A 102 -21.64 16.53 -17.10
N GLN A 103 -20.47 16.00 -16.72
CA GLN A 103 -19.13 16.59 -16.94
C GLN A 103 -18.82 17.01 -18.39
N SER A 104 -19.36 16.34 -19.41
CA SER A 104 -19.17 16.71 -20.84
C SER A 104 -20.39 17.36 -21.48
N TYR A 105 -21.33 17.87 -20.68
CA TYR A 105 -22.63 18.45 -21.06
C TYR A 105 -23.62 17.47 -21.73
N ALA A 106 -23.12 16.45 -22.43
CA ALA A 106 -23.85 15.43 -23.16
C ALA A 106 -25.01 16.00 -23.99
N LEU A 107 -24.77 17.10 -24.72
CA LEU A 107 -25.72 17.63 -25.68
C LEU A 107 -25.83 16.69 -26.88
N PHE A 108 -27.02 16.56 -27.46
CA PHE A 108 -27.23 15.76 -28.66
C PHE A 108 -26.71 16.56 -29.88
N PRO A 109 -25.61 16.13 -30.52
CA PRO A 109 -24.91 16.95 -31.51
C PRO A 109 -25.73 17.16 -32.79
N HIS A 110 -26.62 16.22 -33.11
CA HIS A 110 -27.50 16.26 -34.28
C HIS A 110 -28.78 17.08 -34.06
N LEU A 111 -29.07 17.50 -32.83
CA LEU A 111 -30.23 18.32 -32.50
C LEU A 111 -29.83 19.79 -32.38
N LYS A 112 -30.73 20.71 -32.73
CA LYS A 112 -30.57 22.14 -32.45
C LYS A 112 -30.68 22.41 -30.95
N VAL A 113 -30.29 23.60 -30.50
CA VAL A 113 -30.39 24.05 -29.10
C VAL A 113 -31.83 23.92 -28.58
N LYS A 114 -32.81 24.44 -29.32
CA LYS A 114 -34.24 24.33 -28.94
C LYS A 114 -34.72 22.88 -28.81
N ASP A 115 -34.21 21.99 -29.66
CA ASP A 115 -34.57 20.57 -29.67
C ASP A 115 -33.88 19.79 -28.54
N ASN A 116 -32.64 20.17 -28.19
CA ASN A 116 -31.94 19.68 -27.00
C ASN A 116 -32.75 20.01 -25.73
N VAL A 117 -33.18 21.26 -25.58
CA VAL A 117 -33.98 21.70 -24.42
C VAL A 117 -35.36 21.05 -24.41
N ALA A 118 -36.00 20.90 -25.57
CA ALA A 118 -37.31 20.25 -25.70
C ALA A 118 -37.30 18.75 -25.39
N PHE A 119 -36.14 18.09 -25.42
CA PHE A 119 -36.02 16.63 -25.32
C PHE A 119 -36.65 16.08 -24.04
N GLY A 120 -36.31 16.65 -22.88
CA GLY A 120 -36.86 16.23 -21.58
C GLY A 120 -38.37 16.41 -21.50
N LEU A 121 -38.91 17.51 -22.03
CA LEU A 121 -40.35 17.78 -22.07
C LEU A 121 -41.11 16.73 -22.89
N LYS A 122 -40.55 16.32 -24.04
CA LYS A 122 -41.11 15.26 -24.89
C LYS A 122 -41.10 13.90 -24.16
N ALA A 123 -39.99 13.57 -23.49
CA ALA A 123 -39.87 12.33 -22.71
C ALA A 123 -40.86 12.27 -21.53
N HIS A 124 -41.14 13.42 -20.89
CA HIS A 124 -42.15 13.56 -19.83
C HIS A 124 -43.59 13.71 -20.36
N ARG A 125 -43.83 13.50 -21.67
CA ARG A 125 -45.15 13.59 -22.32
C ARG A 125 -45.87 14.93 -22.06
N THR A 126 -45.10 16.01 -21.98
CA THR A 126 -45.67 17.36 -21.85
C THR A 126 -46.55 17.65 -23.08
N PRO A 127 -47.75 18.24 -22.92
CA PRO A 127 -48.62 18.56 -24.04
C PRO A 127 -47.89 19.37 -25.12
N LYS A 128 -47.96 18.92 -26.39
CA LYS A 128 -47.19 19.50 -27.50
C LYS A 128 -47.33 21.02 -27.61
N ALA A 129 -48.52 21.55 -27.36
CA ALA A 129 -48.81 22.98 -27.40
C ALA A 129 -48.04 23.82 -26.35
N LYS A 130 -47.61 23.21 -25.24
CA LYS A 130 -46.89 23.89 -24.15
C LYS A 130 -45.36 23.86 -24.33
N ILE A 131 -44.84 22.99 -25.20
CA ILE A 131 -43.39 22.78 -25.35
C ILE A 131 -42.67 24.04 -25.84
N PRO A 132 -43.12 24.75 -26.91
CA PRO A 132 -42.39 25.91 -27.42
C PRO A 132 -42.22 27.02 -26.37
N GLY A 133 -43.30 27.38 -25.67
CA GLY A 133 -43.24 28.40 -24.62
C GLY A 133 -42.27 28.03 -23.49
N ARG A 134 -42.24 26.76 -23.08
CA ARG A 134 -41.33 26.30 -22.03
C ARG A 134 -39.87 26.27 -22.47
N VAL A 135 -39.61 25.95 -23.73
CA VAL A 135 -38.25 25.99 -24.30
C VAL A 135 -37.74 27.44 -24.33
N THR A 136 -38.57 28.38 -24.78
CA THR A 136 -38.23 29.81 -24.78
C THR A 136 -37.89 30.30 -23.38
N GLU A 137 -38.77 30.03 -22.41
CA GLU A 137 -38.56 30.42 -21.00
C GLU A 137 -37.25 29.86 -20.43
N ALA A 138 -36.96 28.58 -20.67
CA ALA A 138 -35.72 27.95 -20.19
C ALA A 138 -34.45 28.51 -20.86
N LEU A 139 -34.52 28.89 -22.14
CA LEU A 139 -33.42 29.51 -22.85
C LEU A 139 -33.21 30.97 -22.44
N GLU A 140 -34.27 31.72 -22.15
CA GLU A 140 -34.19 33.09 -21.63
C GLU A 140 -33.49 33.13 -20.27
N LEU A 141 -33.84 32.20 -19.37
CA LEU A 141 -33.25 32.11 -18.03
C LEU A 141 -31.72 32.02 -18.03
N VAL A 142 -31.15 31.31 -19.02
CA VAL A 142 -29.70 31.13 -19.17
C VAL A 142 -29.06 32.07 -20.20
N GLY A 143 -29.82 33.02 -20.77
CA GLY A 143 -29.34 33.97 -21.77
C GLY A 143 -29.03 33.36 -23.15
N MET A 144 -29.68 32.25 -23.53
CA MET A 144 -29.42 31.49 -24.76
C MET A 144 -30.53 31.60 -25.82
N ALA A 145 -31.53 32.49 -25.63
CA ALA A 145 -32.67 32.63 -26.55
C ALA A 145 -32.25 32.88 -28.02
N ALA A 146 -31.26 33.75 -28.26
CA ALA A 146 -30.77 34.08 -29.60
C ALA A 146 -30.04 32.92 -30.31
N TYR A 147 -29.72 31.84 -29.59
CA TYR A 147 -28.97 30.68 -30.09
C TYR A 147 -29.86 29.47 -30.36
N ALA A 148 -31.19 29.60 -30.21
CA ALA A 148 -32.15 28.50 -30.27
C ALA A 148 -32.06 27.63 -31.54
N ASP A 149 -31.68 28.22 -32.68
CA ASP A 149 -31.58 27.54 -33.98
C ASP A 149 -30.20 26.96 -34.32
N ARG A 150 -29.20 27.19 -33.46
CA ARG A 150 -27.85 26.65 -33.64
C ARG A 150 -27.73 25.19 -33.21
N HIS A 151 -26.69 24.52 -33.69
CA HIS A 151 -26.25 23.21 -33.22
C HIS A 151 -25.17 23.35 -32.12
N PRO A 152 -25.00 22.34 -31.23
CA PRO A 152 -23.99 22.38 -30.17
C PRO A 152 -22.56 22.68 -30.65
N ARG A 153 -22.18 22.19 -31.83
CA ARG A 153 -20.87 22.43 -32.46
C ARG A 153 -20.60 23.90 -32.82
N GLU A 154 -21.64 24.74 -32.84
CA GLU A 154 -21.59 26.15 -33.20
C GLU A 154 -21.57 27.07 -31.95
N LEU A 155 -21.37 26.47 -30.77
CA LEU A 155 -21.39 27.13 -29.46
C LEU A 155 -20.04 26.96 -28.75
N SER A 156 -19.63 27.99 -28.00
CA SER A 156 -18.50 27.90 -27.07
C SER A 156 -18.80 26.94 -25.90
N GLY A 157 -17.78 26.49 -25.17
CA GLY A 157 -17.95 25.60 -24.01
C GLY A 157 -18.95 26.15 -22.97
N GLY A 158 -18.81 27.42 -22.59
CA GLY A 158 -19.75 28.06 -21.65
C GLY A 158 -21.18 28.20 -22.21
N GLN A 159 -21.34 28.40 -23.51
CA GLN A 159 -22.66 28.40 -24.17
C GLN A 159 -23.29 27.00 -24.18
N GLN A 160 -22.50 25.95 -24.46
CA GLN A 160 -22.98 24.57 -24.39
C GLN A 160 -23.42 24.20 -22.96
N GLN A 161 -22.67 24.65 -21.95
CA GLN A 161 -23.03 24.44 -20.55
C GLN A 161 -24.36 25.12 -20.20
N ARG A 162 -24.56 26.39 -20.59
CA ARG A 162 -25.84 27.11 -20.40
C ARG A 162 -27.00 26.36 -21.04
N VAL A 163 -26.82 25.80 -22.24
CA VAL A 163 -27.83 24.98 -22.92
C VAL A 163 -28.11 23.68 -22.15
N ALA A 164 -27.08 23.03 -21.58
CA ALA A 164 -27.27 21.83 -20.77
C ALA A 164 -28.05 22.12 -19.49
N ILE A 165 -27.79 23.26 -18.84
CA ILE A 165 -28.54 23.74 -17.68
C ILE A 165 -30.00 24.04 -18.07
N ALA A 166 -30.23 24.76 -19.17
CA ALA A 166 -31.59 25.03 -19.67
C ALA A 166 -32.37 23.73 -19.95
N ARG A 167 -31.71 22.73 -20.55
CA ARG A 167 -32.31 21.41 -20.78
C ARG A 167 -32.71 20.72 -19.48
N ALA A 168 -31.87 20.78 -18.45
CA ALA A 168 -32.17 20.21 -17.14
C ALA A 168 -33.34 20.94 -16.45
N LEU A 169 -33.40 22.27 -16.57
CA LEU A 169 -34.43 23.12 -15.96
C LEU A 169 -35.77 23.13 -16.72
N ALA A 170 -35.78 22.76 -18.00
CA ALA A 170 -36.97 22.79 -18.83
C ALA A 170 -38.15 22.01 -18.21
N ILE A 171 -37.87 20.92 -17.49
CA ILE A 171 -38.90 20.09 -16.85
C ILE A 171 -39.38 20.60 -15.48
N ARG A 172 -38.89 21.76 -15.01
CA ARG A 172 -39.11 22.33 -13.65
C ARG A 172 -38.82 21.33 -12.54
N PRO A 173 -37.57 20.82 -12.45
CA PRO A 173 -37.23 19.88 -11.40
C PRO A 173 -37.17 20.58 -10.04
N GLY A 174 -37.54 19.87 -8.96
CA GLY A 174 -37.30 20.35 -7.59
C GLY A 174 -35.85 20.15 -7.13
N VAL A 175 -35.08 19.32 -7.85
CA VAL A 175 -33.67 19.00 -7.58
C VAL A 175 -32.85 19.09 -8.87
N LEU A 176 -31.72 19.78 -8.81
CA LEU A 176 -30.72 19.87 -9.88
C LEU A 176 -29.40 19.23 -9.45
N LEU A 177 -28.90 18.27 -10.23
CA LEU A 177 -27.60 17.63 -10.00
C LEU A 177 -26.58 18.16 -11.00
N LEU A 178 -25.41 18.58 -10.52
CA LEU A 178 -24.33 19.14 -11.34
C LEU A 178 -23.04 18.34 -11.07
N ASP A 179 -22.57 17.57 -12.06
CA ASP A 179 -21.37 16.73 -11.94
C ASP A 179 -20.17 17.37 -12.66
N GLU A 180 -19.27 17.99 -11.90
CA GLU A 180 -18.08 18.71 -12.37
C GLU A 180 -18.31 19.62 -13.59
N PRO A 181 -19.33 20.50 -13.54
CA PRO A 181 -19.84 21.19 -14.72
C PRO A 181 -18.86 22.22 -15.32
N LEU A 182 -17.80 22.58 -14.60
CA LEU A 182 -16.81 23.59 -14.98
C LEU A 182 -15.39 23.03 -15.23
N SER A 183 -15.22 21.71 -15.11
CA SER A 183 -13.91 21.05 -15.22
C SER A 183 -13.20 21.27 -16.57
N ALA A 184 -13.96 21.37 -17.66
CA ALA A 184 -13.42 21.54 -19.01
C ALA A 184 -13.16 23.00 -19.45
N LEU A 185 -13.37 23.98 -18.57
CA LEU A 185 -13.22 25.42 -18.89
C LEU A 185 -11.87 25.98 -18.41
N ASP A 186 -11.36 26.99 -19.11
CA ASP A 186 -10.23 27.78 -18.60
C ASP A 186 -10.67 28.68 -17.41
N ALA A 187 -9.69 29.24 -16.68
CA ALA A 187 -9.95 30.02 -15.47
C ALA A 187 -10.85 31.26 -15.69
N ARG A 188 -10.72 31.94 -16.83
CA ARG A 188 -11.51 33.15 -17.12
C ARG A 188 -12.96 32.79 -17.42
N LEU A 189 -13.18 31.77 -18.25
CA LEU A 189 -14.52 31.26 -18.54
C LEU A 189 -15.16 30.63 -17.30
N ARG A 190 -14.40 29.91 -16.47
CA ARG A 190 -14.86 29.32 -15.21
C ARG A 190 -15.41 30.38 -14.27
N SER A 191 -14.66 31.46 -14.02
CA SER A 191 -15.09 32.55 -13.14
C SER A 191 -16.40 33.19 -13.60
N GLY A 192 -16.51 33.51 -14.91
CA GLY A 192 -17.75 34.06 -15.46
C GLY A 192 -18.95 33.10 -15.36
N MET A 193 -18.71 31.80 -15.50
CA MET A 193 -19.76 30.78 -15.34
C MET A 193 -20.15 30.54 -13.88
N LEU A 194 -19.24 30.65 -12.92
CA LEU A 194 -19.56 30.61 -11.49
C LEU A 194 -20.49 31.75 -11.09
N THR A 195 -20.20 32.98 -11.53
CA THR A 195 -21.08 34.13 -11.31
C THR A 195 -22.47 33.88 -11.89
N GLU A 196 -22.55 33.24 -13.06
CA GLU A 196 -23.82 32.92 -13.68
C GLU A 196 -24.60 31.83 -12.91
N LEU A 197 -23.93 30.79 -12.42
CA LEU A 197 -24.56 29.76 -11.59
C LEU A 197 -25.11 30.36 -10.29
N ALA A 198 -24.37 31.26 -9.65
CA ALA A 198 -24.81 31.98 -8.46
C ALA A 198 -25.99 32.93 -8.76
N ARG A 199 -26.02 33.57 -9.93
CA ARG A 199 -27.19 34.34 -10.39
C ARG A 199 -28.41 33.43 -10.58
N LEU A 200 -28.23 32.31 -11.27
CA LEU A 200 -29.29 31.37 -11.59
C LEU A 200 -29.91 30.74 -10.33
N HIS A 201 -29.09 30.41 -9.33
CA HIS A 201 -29.59 29.94 -8.04
C HIS A 201 -30.47 31.00 -7.35
N ARG A 202 -30.05 32.28 -7.33
CA ARG A 202 -30.88 33.38 -6.79
C ARG A 202 -32.22 33.56 -7.52
N GLU A 203 -32.26 33.27 -8.82
CA GLU A 203 -33.49 33.31 -9.61
C GLU A 203 -34.38 32.06 -9.44
N LEU A 204 -33.83 31.00 -8.84
CA LEU A 204 -34.49 29.72 -8.60
C LEU A 204 -34.36 29.28 -7.12
N PRO A 205 -34.88 30.07 -6.16
CA PRO A 205 -34.70 29.78 -4.73
C PRO A 205 -35.37 28.46 -4.28
N ASP A 206 -36.33 27.95 -5.04
CA ASP A 206 -37.06 26.72 -4.71
C ASP A 206 -36.37 25.43 -5.22
N VAL A 207 -35.24 25.54 -5.93
CA VAL A 207 -34.53 24.39 -6.51
C VAL A 207 -33.33 24.02 -5.64
N SER A 208 -33.36 22.83 -5.04
CA SER A 208 -32.19 22.28 -4.34
C SER A 208 -31.13 21.85 -5.36
N ILE A 209 -29.86 22.19 -5.12
CA ILE A 209 -28.75 21.90 -6.03
C ILE A 209 -27.73 21.01 -5.31
N LEU A 210 -27.39 19.87 -5.93
CA LEU A 210 -26.24 19.06 -5.53
C LEU A 210 -25.10 19.27 -6.52
N TYR A 211 -24.05 19.95 -6.09
CA TYR A 211 -22.91 20.33 -6.91
C TYR A 211 -21.68 19.49 -6.57
N VAL A 212 -21.20 18.67 -7.50
CA VAL A 212 -19.96 17.89 -7.32
C VAL A 212 -18.82 18.63 -7.99
N THR A 213 -17.74 18.86 -7.22
CA THR A 213 -16.50 19.44 -7.74
C THR A 213 -15.29 18.94 -6.98
N HIS A 214 -14.12 19.11 -7.58
CA HIS A 214 -12.82 18.95 -6.94
C HIS A 214 -12.13 20.31 -6.72
N ASP A 215 -12.73 21.41 -7.21
CA ASP A 215 -12.19 22.76 -7.08
C ASP A 215 -12.77 23.44 -5.82
N GLN A 216 -11.86 23.82 -4.92
CA GLN A 216 -12.20 24.45 -3.64
C GLN A 216 -12.86 25.82 -3.84
N VAL A 217 -12.40 26.61 -4.83
CA VAL A 217 -12.90 27.96 -5.09
C VAL A 217 -14.35 27.90 -5.54
N GLU A 218 -14.70 26.92 -6.38
CA GLU A 218 -16.08 26.70 -6.80
C GLU A 218 -17.01 26.42 -5.61
N ALA A 219 -16.60 25.49 -4.73
CA ALA A 219 -17.38 25.12 -3.55
C ALA A 219 -17.52 26.29 -2.56
N LEU A 220 -16.43 27.00 -2.26
CA LEU A 220 -16.42 28.13 -1.34
C LEU A 220 -17.21 29.35 -1.85
N THR A 221 -17.35 29.49 -3.17
CA THR A 221 -18.04 30.64 -3.79
C THR A 221 -19.54 30.39 -3.99
N LEU A 222 -19.94 29.15 -4.32
CA LEU A 222 -21.30 28.85 -4.77
C LEU A 222 -22.18 28.21 -3.68
N ALA A 223 -21.61 27.44 -2.77
CA ALA A 223 -22.38 26.56 -1.90
C ALA A 223 -22.87 27.26 -0.63
N ASP A 224 -24.09 26.93 -0.20
CA ASP A 224 -24.58 27.26 1.14
C ASP A 224 -23.88 26.38 2.19
N ARG A 225 -23.73 25.09 1.86
CA ARG A 225 -23.00 24.10 2.65
C ARG A 225 -22.13 23.22 1.78
N ILE A 226 -21.00 22.79 2.33
CA ILE A 226 -20.08 21.87 1.69
C ILE A 226 -20.05 20.58 2.51
N ALA A 227 -20.12 19.45 1.82
CA ALA A 227 -19.86 18.11 2.34
C ALA A 227 -18.49 17.65 1.84
N VAL A 228 -17.55 17.47 2.78
CA VAL A 228 -16.17 17.07 2.50
C VAL A 228 -16.07 15.55 2.54
N MET A 229 -15.69 14.94 1.41
CA MET A 229 -15.59 13.50 1.20
C MET A 229 -14.13 13.06 1.11
N ASP A 230 -13.76 12.00 1.85
CA ASP A 230 -12.46 11.33 1.77
C ASP A 230 -12.61 9.82 1.97
N ARG A 231 -11.86 9.02 1.21
CA ARG A 231 -11.86 7.55 1.27
C ARG A 231 -13.27 6.95 1.42
N ALA A 232 -14.17 7.31 0.50
CA ALA A 232 -15.57 6.87 0.44
C ALA A 232 -16.49 7.34 1.60
N ARG A 233 -16.02 8.16 2.53
CA ARG A 233 -16.78 8.61 3.71
C ARG A 233 -16.94 10.13 3.75
N LEU A 234 -18.04 10.58 4.39
CA LEU A 234 -18.20 11.96 4.80
C LEU A 234 -17.25 12.26 5.97
N ARG A 235 -16.40 13.27 5.83
CA ARG A 235 -15.45 13.69 6.88
C ARG A 235 -15.94 14.90 7.65
N ASP A 236 -16.52 15.87 6.95
CA ASP A 236 -17.04 17.08 7.55
C ASP A 236 -18.18 17.65 6.71
N CYS A 237 -19.04 18.43 7.36
CA CYS A 237 -20.11 19.14 6.68
C CYS A 237 -20.45 20.41 7.46
N GLY A 238 -20.53 21.52 6.75
CA GLY A 238 -20.77 22.84 7.32
C GLY A 238 -20.84 23.91 6.23
N THR A 239 -20.99 25.15 6.66
CA THR A 239 -20.91 26.31 5.76
C THR A 239 -19.47 26.52 5.26
N PRO A 240 -19.27 27.22 4.12
CA PRO A 240 -17.94 27.60 3.67
C PRO A 240 -17.10 28.31 4.74
N GLU A 241 -17.72 29.21 5.52
CA GLU A 241 -17.02 29.94 6.58
C GLU A 241 -16.58 29.00 7.72
N GLU A 242 -17.45 28.11 8.18
CA GLU A 242 -17.12 27.15 9.24
C GLU A 242 -15.99 26.22 8.82
N LEU A 243 -16.06 25.65 7.61
CA LEU A 243 -15.05 24.70 7.14
C LEU A 243 -13.71 25.36 6.83
N TYR A 244 -13.71 26.63 6.46
CA TYR A 244 -12.50 27.39 6.22
C TYR A 244 -11.85 27.90 7.52
N ARG A 245 -12.65 28.45 8.45
CA ARG A 245 -12.14 29.09 9.68
C ARG A 245 -12.01 28.15 10.87
N ARG A 246 -12.86 27.13 10.96
CA ARG A 246 -12.97 26.21 12.10
C ARG A 246 -13.17 24.76 11.63
N PRO A 247 -12.26 24.24 10.78
CA PRO A 247 -12.34 22.85 10.32
C PRO A 247 -12.31 21.88 11.50
N ARG A 248 -13.14 20.83 11.47
CA ARG A 248 -13.18 19.82 12.57
C ARG A 248 -12.06 18.78 12.48
N THR A 249 -11.40 18.69 11.32
CA THR A 249 -10.38 17.68 11.06
C THR A 249 -9.18 18.30 10.36
N GLU A 250 -8.00 17.69 10.57
CA GLU A 250 -6.77 18.03 9.87
C GLU A 250 -6.92 17.94 8.35
N PHE A 251 -7.63 16.91 7.88
CA PHE A 251 -7.94 16.74 6.47
C PHE A 251 -8.74 17.93 5.93
N THR A 252 -9.81 18.35 6.61
CA THR A 252 -10.59 19.52 6.18
C THR A 252 -9.74 20.78 6.18
N ALA A 253 -8.90 20.98 7.21
CA ALA A 253 -8.04 22.16 7.33
C ALA A 253 -7.03 22.28 6.18
N SER A 254 -6.34 21.18 5.88
CA SER A 254 -5.38 21.12 4.76
C SER A 254 -6.09 21.17 3.41
N PHE A 255 -7.19 20.45 3.24
CA PHE A 255 -7.82 20.26 1.94
C PHE A 255 -8.77 21.39 1.52
N VAL A 256 -9.45 22.07 2.44
CA VAL A 256 -10.35 23.19 2.12
C VAL A 256 -9.63 24.53 2.26
N GLY A 257 -8.81 24.68 3.31
CA GLY A 257 -8.12 25.93 3.62
C GLY A 257 -6.74 26.08 2.99
N ASN A 258 -6.17 25.00 2.41
CA ASN A 258 -4.74 24.93 2.06
C ASN A 258 -3.85 25.34 3.25
N ALA A 259 -4.25 24.97 4.47
CA ALA A 259 -3.54 25.34 5.67
C ALA A 259 -2.18 24.62 5.75
N ASN A 260 -1.14 25.35 6.18
CA ASN A 260 0.07 24.73 6.69
C ASN A 260 -0.21 24.22 8.09
N LEU A 261 0.03 22.93 8.32
CA LEU A 261 -0.19 22.28 9.60
C LEU A 261 1.15 22.15 10.30
N LEU A 262 1.24 22.73 11.50
CA LEU A 262 2.45 22.74 12.29
C LEU A 262 2.22 21.92 13.56
N PRO A 263 3.09 20.95 13.89
CA PRO A 263 2.99 20.22 15.14
C PRO A 263 3.27 21.16 16.31
N VAL A 264 2.46 21.10 17.36
CA VAL A 264 2.62 21.92 18.57
C VAL A 264 2.33 21.08 19.81
N THR A 265 2.93 21.45 20.94
CA THR A 265 2.65 20.83 22.23
C THR A 265 1.76 21.75 23.06
N VAL A 266 0.59 21.30 23.50
CA VAL A 266 -0.28 22.10 24.38
C VAL A 266 0.41 22.32 25.73
N THR A 267 0.56 23.58 26.12
CA THR A 267 1.16 23.98 27.40
C THR A 267 0.07 24.18 28.46
N GLY A 268 0.39 23.89 29.73
CA GLY A 268 -0.57 23.90 30.84
C GLY A 268 -1.13 25.28 31.21
N ASP A 269 -0.64 26.35 30.61
CA ASP A 269 -1.03 27.74 30.79
C ASP A 269 -2.04 28.24 29.73
N GLY A 270 -2.56 27.34 28.89
CA GLY A 270 -3.53 27.70 27.87
C GLY A 270 -2.91 28.17 26.55
N GLY A 271 -1.63 27.87 26.32
CA GLY A 271 -0.92 28.10 25.06
C GLY A 271 -0.48 26.81 24.38
N VAL A 272 0.34 26.95 23.34
CA VAL A 272 1.04 25.84 22.71
C VAL A 272 2.51 26.20 22.51
N ASP A 273 3.41 25.22 22.54
CA ASP A 273 4.81 25.35 22.16
C ASP A 273 5.02 24.86 20.73
N LEU A 274 5.66 25.69 19.91
CA LEU A 274 6.12 25.35 18.57
C LEU A 274 7.64 25.45 18.56
N ASP A 275 8.34 24.32 18.67
CA ASP A 275 9.81 24.26 18.62
C ASP A 275 10.48 25.26 19.58
N GLY A 276 10.07 25.23 20.86
CA GLY A 276 10.56 26.13 21.91
C GLY A 276 10.02 27.56 21.83
N HIS A 277 9.13 27.85 20.87
CA HIS A 277 8.46 29.15 20.75
C HIS A 277 7.04 29.06 21.32
N PRO A 278 6.76 29.66 22.48
CA PRO A 278 5.43 29.68 23.03
C PRO A 278 4.51 30.57 22.20
N LEU A 279 3.35 30.02 21.83
CA LEU A 279 2.29 30.69 21.08
C LEU A 279 1.02 30.72 21.92
N THR A 280 0.43 31.91 22.05
CA THR A 280 -0.89 32.05 22.68
C THR A 280 -1.97 31.77 21.63
N VAL A 281 -2.59 30.61 21.74
CA VAL A 281 -3.74 30.21 20.91
C VAL A 281 -4.82 29.63 21.82
N PRO A 282 -6.11 29.77 21.49
CA PRO A 282 -7.17 29.14 22.27
C PRO A 282 -7.00 27.62 22.31
N THR A 283 -6.82 27.04 23.49
CA THR A 283 -6.69 25.60 23.73
C THR A 283 -7.89 25.00 24.46
N ASP A 284 -9.00 25.73 24.54
CA ASP A 284 -10.17 25.45 25.40
C ASP A 284 -10.82 24.06 25.19
N THR A 285 -10.44 23.33 24.15
CA THR A 285 -10.88 21.95 23.84
C THR A 285 -9.74 20.93 23.74
N ALA A 286 -8.48 21.35 23.90
CA ALA A 286 -7.29 20.53 23.74
C ALA A 286 -6.71 20.12 25.10
N ALA A 287 -6.46 18.83 25.30
CA ALA A 287 -5.82 18.33 26.51
C ALA A 287 -4.28 18.57 26.45
N PRO A 288 -3.63 18.97 27.56
CA PRO A 288 -2.18 18.96 27.67
C PRO A 288 -1.63 17.57 27.35
N GLY A 289 -0.65 17.48 26.44
CA GLY A 289 -0.03 16.20 26.05
C GLY A 289 -0.97 15.25 25.28
N ALA A 290 -1.90 15.77 24.49
CA ALA A 290 -2.79 14.95 23.67
C ALA A 290 -1.99 14.07 22.68
N SER A 291 -1.85 12.78 22.99
CA SER A 291 -1.38 11.77 22.05
C SER A 291 -2.26 11.76 20.79
N PRO A 292 -1.75 11.33 19.63
CA PRO A 292 -2.54 11.22 18.42
C PRO A 292 -3.78 10.34 18.67
N THR A 293 -4.97 10.84 18.34
CA THR A 293 -6.22 10.08 18.54
C THR A 293 -6.41 9.12 17.37
N LEU A 294 -6.49 7.83 17.69
CA LEU A 294 -6.73 6.76 16.73
C LEU A 294 -8.23 6.45 16.62
N PRO A 295 -8.71 5.98 15.45
CA PRO A 295 -9.98 5.26 15.38
C PRO A 295 -9.99 4.09 16.37
N ASP A 296 -11.16 3.74 16.90
CA ASP A 296 -11.26 2.56 17.78
C ASP A 296 -11.07 1.28 16.96
N GLY A 297 -10.04 0.50 17.27
CA GLY A 297 -9.67 -0.70 16.53
C GLY A 297 -10.70 -1.82 16.64
N THR A 298 -10.89 -2.55 15.55
CA THR A 298 -11.94 -3.58 15.45
C THR A 298 -11.41 -5.00 15.39
N SER A 299 -10.09 -5.17 15.26
CA SER A 299 -9.47 -6.48 15.11
C SER A 299 -9.13 -7.09 16.47
N LYS A 300 -9.35 -8.41 16.61
CA LYS A 300 -8.77 -9.18 17.72
C LYS A 300 -7.32 -9.55 17.43
N ASP A 301 -6.96 -9.69 16.16
CA ASP A 301 -5.59 -9.94 15.73
C ASP A 301 -4.84 -8.61 15.65
N LYS A 302 -3.91 -8.42 16.57
CA LYS A 302 -3.14 -7.20 16.78
C LYS A 302 -1.69 -7.40 16.38
N VAL A 303 -1.04 -6.36 15.87
CA VAL A 303 0.36 -6.41 15.44
C VAL A 303 1.15 -5.23 15.99
N LEU A 304 2.32 -5.49 16.56
CA LEU A 304 3.34 -4.49 16.84
C LEU A 304 4.62 -4.87 16.08
N VAL A 305 5.08 -3.99 15.19
CA VAL A 305 6.39 -4.09 14.54
C VAL A 305 7.32 -3.07 15.20
N VAL A 306 8.46 -3.53 15.71
CA VAL A 306 9.52 -2.71 16.30
C VAL A 306 10.76 -2.82 15.43
N GLY A 307 11.10 -1.74 14.76
CA GLY A 307 12.35 -1.57 14.03
C GLY A 307 13.42 -0.99 14.94
N MET A 308 14.58 -1.66 15.04
CA MET A 308 15.76 -1.15 15.73
C MET A 308 16.86 -0.97 14.69
N ASP A 309 17.10 0.27 14.26
CA ASP A 309 17.97 0.58 13.12
C ASP A 309 19.43 0.19 13.39
N GLY A 310 20.06 -0.47 12.43
CA GLY A 310 21.47 -0.84 12.50
C GLY A 310 21.82 -1.84 13.61
N LEU A 311 20.84 -2.51 14.23
CA LEU A 311 21.04 -3.45 15.34
C LEU A 311 21.68 -4.78 14.89
N ARG A 312 22.86 -5.08 15.43
CA ARG A 312 23.57 -6.34 15.22
C ARG A 312 23.15 -7.42 16.20
N HIS A 313 22.51 -8.44 15.64
CA HIS A 313 21.96 -9.56 16.40
C HIS A 313 23.03 -10.38 17.16
N ASP A 314 24.27 -10.40 16.65
CA ASP A 314 25.40 -11.11 17.26
C ASP A 314 25.97 -10.38 18.49
N VAL A 315 25.69 -9.08 18.64
CA VAL A 315 26.10 -8.27 19.79
C VAL A 315 25.10 -8.37 20.96
N ILE A 316 23.85 -8.76 20.69
CA ILE A 316 22.79 -8.88 21.71
C ILE A 316 23.20 -9.80 22.87
N ALA A 317 23.92 -10.89 22.60
CA ALA A 317 24.38 -11.81 23.64
C ALA A 317 25.23 -11.11 24.70
N ALA A 318 26.12 -10.20 24.27
CA ALA A 318 27.02 -9.43 25.13
C ALA A 318 26.38 -8.16 25.73
N ALA A 319 25.25 -7.69 25.20
CA ALA A 319 24.52 -6.55 25.73
C ALA A 319 23.59 -6.96 26.90
N ASP A 320 23.26 -6.01 27.78
CA ASP A 320 22.21 -6.21 28.78
C ASP A 320 20.83 -5.98 28.17
N ALA A 321 20.30 -7.00 27.50
CA ALA A 321 19.07 -6.95 26.71
C ALA A 321 18.09 -8.08 27.11
N PRO A 322 17.54 -8.08 28.34
CA PRO A 322 16.72 -9.18 28.84
C PRO A 322 15.44 -9.43 28.02
N HIS A 323 14.83 -8.40 27.42
CA HIS A 323 13.57 -8.56 26.69
C HIS A 323 13.79 -9.19 25.31
N LEU A 324 14.77 -8.72 24.55
CA LEU A 324 15.25 -9.30 23.30
C LEU A 324 15.69 -10.74 23.54
N LYS A 325 16.52 -11.00 24.57
CA LYS A 325 16.97 -12.36 24.93
C LYS A 325 15.79 -13.28 25.26
N SER A 326 14.80 -12.78 26.00
CA SER A 326 13.59 -13.53 26.32
C SER A 326 12.76 -13.82 25.06
N MET A 327 12.57 -12.85 24.17
CA MET A 327 11.87 -13.06 22.90
C MET A 327 12.64 -14.04 22.01
N MET A 328 13.97 -13.96 21.91
CA MET A 328 14.78 -14.90 21.15
C MET A 328 14.67 -16.34 21.68
N ALA A 329 14.51 -16.51 23.00
CA ALA A 329 14.30 -17.81 23.62
C ALA A 329 12.87 -18.35 23.43
N ASN A 330 11.87 -17.46 23.44
CA ASN A 330 10.45 -17.84 23.51
C ASN A 330 9.66 -17.58 22.21
N GLY A 331 10.29 -17.00 21.20
CA GLY A 331 9.72 -16.71 19.89
C GLY A 331 10.42 -17.48 18.78
N THR A 332 10.06 -17.15 17.54
CA THR A 332 10.83 -17.55 16.35
C THR A 332 11.88 -16.48 16.08
N TYR A 333 13.15 -16.87 16.03
CA TYR A 333 14.29 -15.98 15.79
C TYR A 333 15.07 -16.47 14.56
N GLY A 334 14.89 -15.82 13.42
CA GLY A 334 15.62 -16.15 12.19
C GLY A 334 16.59 -15.05 11.79
N THR A 335 17.77 -15.44 11.34
CA THR A 335 18.82 -14.53 10.85
C THR A 335 18.97 -14.64 9.34
N SER A 336 19.36 -13.55 8.68
CA SER A 336 19.61 -13.51 7.24
C SER A 336 20.75 -12.55 6.89
N LEU A 337 21.22 -12.63 5.65
CA LEU A 337 22.10 -11.64 5.05
C LEU A 337 21.34 -10.81 4.01
N LEU A 338 21.67 -9.53 3.94
CA LEU A 338 21.21 -8.63 2.90
C LEU A 338 21.99 -8.81 1.60
N TYR A 339 21.46 -8.17 0.57
CA TYR A 339 22.16 -7.78 -0.64
C TYR A 339 23.37 -6.87 -0.36
N ALA A 340 24.13 -6.59 -1.41
CA ALA A 340 25.11 -5.51 -1.48
C ALA A 340 25.08 -4.89 -2.90
N ASN A 341 26.01 -3.96 -3.16
CA ASN A 341 26.19 -3.41 -4.50
C ASN A 341 26.49 -4.52 -5.52
N PRO A 342 25.94 -4.44 -6.75
CA PRO A 342 25.23 -3.31 -7.35
C PRO A 342 23.70 -3.28 -7.13
N MET A 343 23.12 -4.19 -6.35
CA MET A 343 21.67 -4.18 -6.10
C MET A 343 21.26 -2.97 -5.27
N ALA A 344 21.88 -2.81 -4.10
CA ALA A 344 21.72 -1.66 -3.22
C ALA A 344 22.85 -1.63 -2.18
N ALA A 345 23.13 -0.45 -1.64
CA ALA A 345 23.98 -0.32 -0.45
C ALA A 345 23.32 -0.97 0.77
N THR A 346 24.14 -1.47 1.69
CA THR A 346 23.69 -1.97 3.00
C THR A 346 23.44 -0.80 3.95
N SER A 347 22.36 -0.06 3.68
CA SER A 347 21.99 1.16 4.39
C SER A 347 20.49 1.23 4.65
N SER A 348 20.07 2.23 5.42
CA SER A 348 18.71 2.28 5.97
C SER A 348 17.60 2.43 4.94
N GLY A 349 17.80 3.24 3.90
CA GLY A 349 16.80 3.44 2.84
C GLY A 349 16.34 2.12 2.21
N PRO A 350 17.25 1.33 1.62
CA PRO A 350 16.94 0.00 1.08
C PRO A 350 16.37 -0.97 2.12
N GLY A 351 16.96 -1.02 3.32
CA GLY A 351 16.57 -1.97 4.37
C GLY A 351 15.13 -1.73 4.85
N TRP A 352 14.78 -0.49 5.21
CA TRP A 352 13.41 -0.13 5.61
C TRP A 352 12.40 -0.25 4.48
N SER A 353 12.81 0.03 3.24
CA SER A 353 11.98 -0.24 2.06
C SER A 353 11.67 -1.73 1.94
N THR A 354 12.65 -2.59 2.15
CA THR A 354 12.50 -4.05 2.11
C THR A 354 11.53 -4.54 3.19
N ILE A 355 11.71 -4.09 4.43
CA ILE A 355 10.83 -4.42 5.58
C ILE A 355 9.40 -4.01 5.30
N SER A 356 9.20 -2.75 4.92
CA SER A 356 7.87 -2.16 4.76
C SER A 356 7.13 -2.74 3.56
N THR A 357 7.80 -2.90 2.42
CA THR A 357 7.16 -3.31 1.17
C THR A 357 7.05 -4.82 1.01
N GLY A 358 7.87 -5.60 1.72
CA GLY A 358 7.93 -7.06 1.61
C GLY A 358 8.50 -7.55 0.27
N VAL A 359 9.27 -6.71 -0.43
CA VAL A 359 9.95 -7.02 -1.69
C VAL A 359 11.40 -6.53 -1.64
N TRP A 360 12.24 -7.00 -2.55
CA TRP A 360 13.66 -6.61 -2.63
C TRP A 360 13.91 -5.32 -3.45
N PRO A 361 15.13 -4.73 -3.39
CA PRO A 361 15.45 -3.47 -4.09
C PRO A 361 15.26 -3.47 -5.59
N ASP A 362 15.37 -4.62 -6.26
CA ASP A 362 15.06 -4.75 -7.69
C ASP A 362 13.58 -4.48 -8.01
N LYS A 363 12.69 -4.56 -7.02
CA LYS A 363 11.26 -4.23 -7.12
C LYS A 363 10.96 -2.83 -6.57
N HIS A 364 11.26 -2.56 -5.30
CA HIS A 364 10.90 -1.27 -4.69
C HIS A 364 11.79 -0.11 -5.16
N GLY A 365 12.93 -0.38 -5.81
CA GLY A 365 13.74 0.60 -6.53
C GLY A 365 14.64 1.50 -5.67
N VAL A 366 14.66 1.32 -4.35
CA VAL A 366 15.48 2.12 -3.42
C VAL A 366 16.83 1.44 -3.25
N LYS A 367 17.91 2.14 -3.61
CA LYS A 367 19.27 1.59 -3.61
C LYS A 367 20.22 2.20 -2.59
N GLU A 368 19.85 3.33 -2.00
CA GLU A 368 20.62 4.10 -1.04
C GLU A 368 19.70 5.07 -0.27
N ASN A 369 20.24 5.81 0.69
CA ASN A 369 19.47 6.72 1.57
C ASN A 369 18.89 7.96 0.85
N SER A 370 19.18 8.17 -0.43
CA SER A 370 18.53 9.20 -1.26
C SER A 370 17.09 8.85 -1.65
N PHE A 371 16.72 7.57 -1.58
CA PHE A 371 15.44 7.03 -2.08
C PHE A 371 15.18 7.30 -3.58
N ALA A 372 16.21 7.70 -4.33
CA ALA A 372 16.13 7.85 -5.77
C ALA A 372 15.73 6.51 -6.41
N GLY A 373 14.77 6.54 -7.33
CA GLY A 373 14.25 5.35 -8.01
C GLY A 373 13.14 4.60 -7.26
N LYS A 374 12.69 5.06 -6.09
CA LYS A 374 11.60 4.45 -5.34
C LYS A 374 10.35 4.18 -6.20
N ASN A 375 9.74 3.02 -6.00
CA ASN A 375 8.58 2.56 -6.75
C ASN A 375 7.40 2.18 -5.82
N TYR A 376 7.14 3.02 -4.82
CA TYR A 376 6.07 2.77 -3.84
C TYR A 376 4.66 2.86 -4.44
N GLY A 377 4.49 3.45 -5.62
CA GLY A 377 3.23 3.38 -6.36
C GLY A 377 2.85 1.94 -6.75
N ARG A 378 3.84 1.11 -7.11
CA ARG A 378 3.64 -0.32 -7.42
C ARG A 378 3.83 -1.21 -6.20
N TYR A 379 4.79 -0.89 -5.34
CA TYR A 379 5.14 -1.67 -4.15
C TYR A 379 5.00 -0.80 -2.89
N PRO A 380 3.77 -0.44 -2.49
CA PRO A 380 3.55 0.38 -1.30
C PRO A 380 3.92 -0.39 -0.02
N GLY A 381 4.24 0.33 1.05
CA GLY A 381 4.44 -0.25 2.37
C GLY A 381 3.19 -0.98 2.89
N PHE A 382 3.36 -1.88 3.87
CA PHE A 382 2.24 -2.69 4.36
C PHE A 382 1.13 -1.83 5.01
N LEU A 383 1.45 -0.74 5.73
CA LEU A 383 0.44 0.18 6.28
C LEU A 383 -0.42 0.82 5.18
N ALA A 384 0.21 1.24 4.08
CA ALA A 384 -0.50 1.79 2.92
C ALA A 384 -1.41 0.74 2.27
N ARG A 385 -0.97 -0.53 2.20
CA ARG A 385 -1.82 -1.64 1.72
C ARG A 385 -2.99 -1.88 2.68
N LEU A 386 -2.76 -1.90 3.99
CA LEU A 386 -3.81 -2.08 4.99
C LEU A 386 -4.89 -1.00 4.88
N ALA A 387 -4.51 0.26 4.70
CA ALA A 387 -5.46 1.36 4.49
C ALA A 387 -6.36 1.17 3.24
N GLN A 388 -5.90 0.41 2.24
CA GLN A 388 -6.69 0.09 1.06
C GLN A 388 -7.58 -1.13 1.25
N VAL A 389 -7.04 -2.22 1.80
CA VAL A 389 -7.78 -3.50 1.89
C VAL A 389 -8.62 -3.66 3.15
N ARG A 390 -8.25 -2.95 4.22
CA ARG A 390 -8.87 -3.02 5.54
C ARG A 390 -8.89 -1.63 6.20
N PRO A 391 -9.57 -0.62 5.60
CA PRO A 391 -9.60 0.76 6.08
C PRO A 391 -10.24 0.96 7.46
N GLN A 392 -10.84 -0.08 8.04
CA GLN A 392 -11.40 -0.08 9.39
C GLN A 392 -10.40 -0.47 10.48
N LEU A 393 -9.17 -0.87 10.12
CA LEU A 393 -8.13 -1.15 11.10
C LEU A 393 -7.62 0.18 11.67
N SER A 394 -7.42 0.23 12.98
CA SER A 394 -6.74 1.35 13.63
C SER A 394 -5.23 1.20 13.50
N THR A 395 -4.58 2.10 12.76
CA THR A 395 -3.15 1.99 12.44
C THR A 395 -2.32 3.18 12.94
N TYR A 396 -1.15 2.90 13.51
CA TYR A 396 -0.22 3.89 14.05
C TYR A 396 1.21 3.67 13.55
N ALA A 397 1.94 4.76 13.29
CA ALA A 397 3.37 4.72 12.99
C ALA A 397 4.15 5.78 13.78
N ALA A 398 5.24 5.39 14.43
CA ALA A 398 6.17 6.31 15.09
C ALA A 398 7.58 6.12 14.57
N VAL A 399 8.17 7.20 14.05
CA VAL A 399 9.53 7.20 13.48
C VAL A 399 10.27 8.48 13.85
N ASP A 400 11.57 8.39 14.08
CA ASP A 400 12.44 9.56 14.24
C ASP A 400 13.50 9.67 13.14
N TRP A 401 13.53 8.76 12.17
CA TRP A 401 14.19 9.02 10.89
C TRP A 401 13.17 9.56 9.86
N LYS A 402 13.17 10.89 9.70
CA LYS A 402 12.21 11.65 8.87
C LYS A 402 12.05 11.16 7.42
N PRO A 403 13.07 10.62 6.74
CA PRO A 403 12.91 9.99 5.42
C PRO A 403 11.88 8.85 5.40
N LEU A 404 11.65 8.12 6.50
CA LEU A 404 10.63 7.06 6.56
C LEU A 404 9.20 7.59 6.36
N ASP A 405 8.96 8.86 6.70
CA ASP A 405 7.71 9.57 6.43
C ASP A 405 7.76 10.32 5.09
N THR A 406 8.72 11.24 4.93
CA THR A 406 8.77 12.17 3.80
C THR A 406 8.98 11.47 2.45
N GLN A 407 9.61 10.28 2.44
CA GLN A 407 9.76 9.48 1.23
C GLN A 407 8.60 8.52 0.98
N GLY A 408 7.71 8.35 1.96
CA GLY A 408 6.56 7.47 1.89
C GLY A 408 6.88 5.99 2.13
N THR A 409 7.88 5.69 2.96
CA THR A 409 8.38 4.33 3.16
C THR A 409 7.53 3.55 4.16
N VAL A 410 7.28 4.12 5.35
CA VAL A 410 6.64 3.40 6.47
C VAL A 410 5.26 3.97 6.79
N THR A 411 5.19 5.27 7.04
CA THR A 411 4.01 5.94 7.61
C THR A 411 2.79 6.07 6.67
N PRO A 412 2.89 6.03 5.31
CA PRO A 412 1.70 6.17 4.49
C PRO A 412 0.67 5.09 4.82
N GLY A 413 -0.58 5.53 4.99
CA GLY A 413 -1.69 4.66 5.36
C GLY A 413 -1.94 4.55 6.87
N ALA A 414 -1.03 5.02 7.73
CA ALA A 414 -1.30 5.13 9.16
C ALA A 414 -2.43 6.14 9.44
N ASP A 415 -3.35 5.81 10.34
CA ASP A 415 -4.42 6.73 10.77
C ASP A 415 -3.89 7.85 11.65
N ALA A 416 -2.87 7.56 12.44
CA ALA A 416 -2.10 8.55 13.17
C ALA A 416 -0.60 8.24 13.11
N LYS A 417 0.23 9.28 13.19
CA LYS A 417 1.68 9.14 13.16
C LYS A 417 2.40 10.11 14.10
N LEU A 418 3.55 9.70 14.61
CA LEU A 418 4.55 10.55 15.25
C LEU A 418 5.79 10.55 14.35
N VAL A 419 6.21 11.72 13.89
CA VAL A 419 7.39 11.88 13.03
C VAL A 419 8.30 12.89 13.67
N LEU A 420 9.47 12.42 14.10
CA LEU A 420 10.53 13.22 14.68
C LEU A 420 11.73 13.28 13.71
N ASP A 421 12.68 14.18 13.99
CA ASP A 421 13.86 14.40 13.13
C ASP A 421 15.16 14.14 13.92
N GLY A 422 15.47 12.86 14.14
CA GLY A 422 16.64 12.41 14.90
C GLY A 422 17.98 12.84 14.29
N ASP A 423 18.02 13.08 12.98
CA ASP A 423 19.20 13.65 12.28
C ASP A 423 19.46 15.11 12.69
N ALA A 424 18.40 15.87 12.99
CA ALA A 424 18.50 17.26 13.42
C ALA A 424 18.62 17.41 14.95
N ASP A 425 17.77 16.69 15.70
CA ASP A 425 17.55 16.95 17.13
C ASP A 425 18.07 15.84 18.05
N GLY A 426 18.52 14.72 17.47
CA GLY A 426 19.16 13.60 18.16
C GLY A 426 18.22 12.43 18.52
N TYR A 427 18.68 11.22 18.26
CA TYR A 427 17.91 9.97 18.42
C TYR A 427 17.62 9.56 19.87
N THR A 428 18.49 9.86 20.84
CA THR A 428 18.31 9.36 22.23
C THR A 428 17.03 9.87 22.89
N GLY A 429 16.73 11.16 22.75
CA GLY A 429 15.50 11.75 23.29
C GLY A 429 14.26 11.36 22.49
N HIS A 430 14.43 11.18 21.18
CA HIS A 430 13.35 10.78 20.28
C HIS A 430 12.92 9.32 20.48
N ASP A 431 13.83 8.37 20.63
CA ASP A 431 13.50 6.98 21.01
C ASP A 431 12.69 6.94 22.32
N ALA A 432 13.08 7.74 23.32
CA ALA A 432 12.34 7.84 24.58
C ALA A 432 10.91 8.38 24.40
N THR A 433 10.76 9.39 23.54
CA THR A 433 9.47 10.01 23.20
C THR A 433 8.57 9.04 22.43
N ILE A 434 9.11 8.38 21.41
CA ILE A 434 8.44 7.33 20.64
C ILE A 434 7.95 6.21 21.57
N ALA A 435 8.80 5.75 22.49
CA ALA A 435 8.44 4.71 23.44
C ALA A 435 7.31 5.18 24.38
N ALA A 436 7.37 6.42 24.88
CA ALA A 436 6.36 6.97 25.78
C ALA A 436 4.99 7.16 25.08
N GLU A 437 4.98 7.73 23.88
CA GLU A 437 3.74 7.94 23.12
C GLU A 437 3.11 6.61 22.68
N THR A 438 3.92 5.66 22.21
CA THR A 438 3.42 4.32 21.87
C THR A 438 2.86 3.61 23.10
N GLU A 439 3.52 3.71 24.26
CA GLU A 439 3.02 3.17 25.53
C GLU A 439 1.68 3.82 25.94
N SER A 440 1.54 5.14 25.78
CA SER A 440 0.28 5.85 26.01
C SER A 440 -0.83 5.33 25.12
N ILE A 441 -0.58 5.19 23.82
CA ILE A 441 -1.53 4.62 22.84
C ILE A 441 -1.94 3.19 23.24
N LEU A 442 -0.97 2.34 23.57
CA LEU A 442 -1.23 0.95 23.98
C LEU A 442 -2.06 0.87 25.27
N ARG A 443 -1.95 1.83 26.18
CA ARG A 443 -2.71 1.84 27.45
C ARG A 443 -4.09 2.46 27.32
N ASN A 444 -4.19 3.55 26.56
CA ASN A 444 -5.34 4.46 26.62
C ASN A 444 -6.24 4.36 25.37
N GLN A 445 -5.76 3.72 24.31
CA GLN A 445 -6.47 3.58 23.03
C GLN A 445 -6.50 2.12 22.57
N ASN A 446 -7.14 1.84 21.44
CA ASN A 446 -7.33 0.47 20.93
C ASN A 446 -6.74 0.31 19.51
N PRO A 447 -5.41 0.38 19.35
CA PRO A 447 -4.77 0.19 18.05
C PRO A 447 -4.92 -1.25 17.55
N ASP A 448 -4.97 -1.47 16.24
CA ASP A 448 -4.90 -2.79 15.60
C ASP A 448 -3.48 -3.12 15.10
N VAL A 449 -2.79 -2.14 14.52
CA VAL A 449 -1.43 -2.31 13.96
C VAL A 449 -0.58 -1.10 14.32
N LEU A 450 0.59 -1.35 14.90
CA LEU A 450 1.58 -0.32 15.21
C LEU A 450 2.92 -0.64 14.53
N PHE A 451 3.57 0.37 13.97
CA PHE A 451 4.98 0.33 13.58
C PHE A 451 5.75 1.36 14.39
N VAL A 452 6.83 0.94 15.04
CA VAL A 452 7.66 1.77 15.91
C VAL A 452 9.10 1.62 15.45
N TYR A 453 9.78 2.73 15.24
CA TYR A 453 11.20 2.77 14.87
C TYR A 453 12.02 3.37 16.03
N PHE A 454 13.20 2.82 16.25
CA PHE A 454 14.19 3.33 17.18
C PHE A 454 15.56 3.45 16.50
N GLY A 455 16.16 4.65 16.51
CA GLY A 455 17.40 4.95 15.77
C GLY A 455 18.68 5.06 16.62
N GLN A 456 18.60 5.02 17.95
CA GLN A 456 19.76 5.21 18.82
C GLN A 456 20.90 4.19 18.59
N THR A 457 20.58 2.94 18.25
CA THR A 457 21.59 1.90 17.96
C THR A 457 22.38 2.21 16.70
N ASP A 458 21.73 2.68 15.63
CA ASP A 458 22.39 3.07 14.39
C ASP A 458 23.38 4.23 14.59
N ILE A 459 22.95 5.31 15.25
CA ILE A 459 23.84 6.46 15.51
C ILE A 459 25.01 6.08 16.44
N ALA A 460 24.82 5.17 17.38
CA ALA A 460 25.90 4.63 18.20
C ALA A 460 26.89 3.79 17.35
N GLY A 461 26.37 3.03 16.38
CA GLY A 461 27.16 2.27 15.41
C GLY A 461 28.03 3.18 14.54
N HIS A 462 27.45 4.28 14.05
CA HIS A 462 28.19 5.32 13.33
C HIS A 462 29.28 5.99 14.16
N ASN A 463 28.96 6.39 15.38
CA ASN A 463 29.87 7.20 16.20
C ASN A 463 31.01 6.40 16.83
N SER A 464 30.81 5.10 17.08
CA SER A 464 31.74 4.31 17.89
C SER A 464 31.95 2.87 17.43
N GLY A 465 31.21 2.40 16.43
CA GLY A 465 31.29 1.02 15.94
C GLY A 465 30.57 0.00 16.81
N ALA A 466 30.21 -1.14 16.20
CA ALA A 466 29.39 -2.15 16.83
C ALA A 466 30.10 -2.90 17.98
N ALA A 467 31.44 -2.88 18.02
CA ALA A 467 32.22 -3.49 19.09
C ALA A 467 32.27 -2.62 20.37
N SER A 468 31.81 -1.37 20.30
CA SER A 468 31.93 -0.41 21.40
C SER A 468 31.00 -0.67 22.58
N ALA A 469 31.37 -0.14 23.75
CA ALA A 469 30.50 -0.12 24.92
C ALA A 469 29.28 0.80 24.71
N ALA A 470 29.44 1.90 23.96
CA ALA A 470 28.35 2.82 23.64
C ALA A 470 27.25 2.13 22.82
N TYR A 471 27.64 1.31 21.84
CA TYR A 471 26.70 0.53 21.04
C TYR A 471 25.94 -0.49 21.91
N ARG A 472 26.63 -1.24 22.79
CA ARG A 472 25.96 -2.15 23.75
C ARG A 472 25.03 -1.42 24.71
N GLN A 473 25.37 -0.19 25.11
CA GLN A 473 24.49 0.64 25.94
C GLN A 473 23.24 1.09 25.18
N ALA A 474 23.36 1.47 23.90
CA ALA A 474 22.20 1.79 23.07
C ALA A 474 21.24 0.59 22.93
N ILE A 475 21.79 -0.63 22.76
CA ILE A 475 20.98 -1.87 22.76
C ILE A 475 20.23 -2.03 24.08
N HIS A 476 20.90 -1.82 25.22
CA HIS A 476 20.27 -1.90 26.54
C HIS A 476 19.10 -0.92 26.70
N VAL A 477 19.28 0.33 26.25
CA VAL A 477 18.23 1.36 26.33
C VAL A 477 17.02 0.98 25.46
N GLN A 478 17.24 0.62 24.20
CA GLN A 478 16.16 0.23 23.29
C GLN A 478 15.45 -1.07 23.73
N ASP A 479 16.19 -2.03 24.32
CA ASP A 479 15.60 -3.21 24.96
C ASP A 479 14.65 -2.84 26.12
N GLY A 480 15.03 -1.84 26.93
CA GLY A 480 14.17 -1.27 27.96
C GLY A 480 12.86 -0.68 27.40
N TYR A 481 12.93 0.02 26.25
CA TYR A 481 11.73 0.51 25.56
C TYR A 481 10.86 -0.63 25.04
N LEU A 482 11.45 -1.66 24.41
CA LEU A 482 10.72 -2.87 24.02
C LEU A 482 10.01 -3.50 25.23
N GLY A 483 10.69 -3.62 26.37
CA GLY A 483 10.11 -4.12 27.62
C GLY A 483 8.89 -3.34 28.11
N ARG A 484 8.94 -1.99 28.02
CA ARG A 484 7.81 -1.11 28.33
C ARG A 484 6.62 -1.37 27.40
N LEU A 485 6.85 -1.48 26.09
CA LEU A 485 5.77 -1.76 25.12
C LEU A 485 5.13 -3.14 25.35
N LEU A 486 5.95 -4.17 25.58
CA LEU A 486 5.46 -5.52 25.90
C LEU A 486 4.65 -5.54 27.20
N THR A 487 5.08 -4.78 28.21
CA THR A 487 4.37 -4.64 29.48
C THR A 487 3.04 -3.90 29.28
N ALA A 488 3.03 -2.83 28.48
CA ALA A 488 1.82 -2.08 28.15
C ALA A 488 0.78 -2.96 27.44
N ILE A 489 1.21 -3.78 26.47
CA ILE A 489 0.34 -4.77 25.80
C ILE A 489 -0.32 -5.70 26.82
N ARG A 490 0.46 -6.30 27.72
CA ARG A 490 -0.04 -7.27 28.72
C ARG A 490 -0.94 -6.63 29.77
N ALA A 491 -0.78 -5.32 30.02
CA ALA A 491 -1.58 -4.57 30.98
C ALA A 491 -2.93 -4.09 30.42
N ARG A 492 -3.19 -4.27 29.11
CA ARG A 492 -4.45 -3.86 28.48
C ARG A 492 -5.64 -4.59 29.11
N PRO A 493 -6.74 -3.89 29.46
CA PRO A 493 -7.95 -4.55 29.97
C PRO A 493 -8.53 -5.61 29.02
N SER A 494 -8.38 -5.40 27.71
CA SER A 494 -8.86 -6.29 26.64
C SER A 494 -7.87 -7.41 26.28
N TYR A 495 -6.67 -7.45 26.87
CA TYR A 495 -5.56 -8.34 26.46
C TYR A 495 -5.98 -9.82 26.33
N ALA A 496 -6.81 -10.33 27.25
CA ALA A 496 -7.26 -11.73 27.24
C ALA A 496 -8.08 -12.13 26.01
N THR A 497 -8.65 -11.16 25.29
CA THR A 497 -9.44 -11.36 24.06
C THR A 497 -8.69 -10.96 22.79
N GLU A 498 -7.49 -10.40 22.94
CA GLU A 498 -6.62 -9.95 21.87
C GLU A 498 -5.56 -11.01 21.57
N ARG A 499 -5.11 -11.00 20.32
CA ARG A 499 -4.13 -11.92 19.76
C ARG A 499 -2.98 -11.09 19.20
N TRP A 500 -1.98 -10.86 20.04
CA TRP A 500 -0.83 -10.02 19.69
C TRP A 500 0.28 -10.82 19.02
N THR A 501 0.69 -10.37 17.83
CA THR A 501 1.99 -10.71 17.25
C THR A 501 2.92 -9.52 17.36
N VAL A 502 4.04 -9.71 18.04
CA VAL A 502 5.12 -8.73 18.13
C VAL A 502 6.28 -9.18 17.25
N ILE A 503 6.76 -8.29 16.39
CA ILE A 503 7.88 -8.50 15.48
C ILE A 503 8.96 -7.47 15.81
N VAL A 504 10.20 -7.93 16.01
CA VAL A 504 11.39 -7.09 16.14
C VAL A 504 12.32 -7.39 14.98
N THR A 505 12.84 -6.35 14.33
CA THR A 505 13.72 -6.50 13.16
C THR A 505 14.71 -5.34 13.05
N THR A 506 15.70 -5.51 12.19
CA THR A 506 16.72 -4.53 11.83
C THR A 506 16.86 -4.49 10.32
N ASP A 507 17.20 -3.34 9.79
CA ASP A 507 17.28 -3.01 8.37
C ASP A 507 18.68 -3.22 7.77
N HIS A 508 19.75 -3.05 8.57
CA HIS A 508 21.13 -3.45 8.28
C HIS A 508 21.93 -3.68 9.58
N GLY A 509 23.26 -3.84 9.46
CA GLY A 509 24.21 -3.88 10.57
C GLY A 509 25.37 -2.89 10.38
N HIS A 510 26.37 -2.96 11.26
CA HIS A 510 27.57 -2.10 11.26
C HIS A 510 28.85 -2.94 11.37
N THR A 511 29.96 -2.46 10.82
CA THR A 511 31.27 -3.04 11.13
C THR A 511 31.64 -2.83 12.60
N ASP A 512 32.58 -3.64 13.11
CA ASP A 512 33.05 -3.52 14.50
C ASP A 512 33.66 -2.14 14.80
N SER A 513 34.35 -1.54 13.83
CA SER A 513 34.96 -0.22 13.90
C SER A 513 34.02 0.95 13.62
N GLY A 514 32.80 0.67 13.12
CA GLY A 514 31.84 1.67 12.67
C GLY A 514 31.86 1.87 11.15
N GLY A 515 30.66 2.00 10.58
CA GLY A 515 30.43 2.09 9.14
C GLY A 515 29.48 1.01 8.63
N HIS A 516 28.77 1.37 7.56
CA HIS A 516 27.87 0.53 6.78
C HIS A 516 27.91 0.92 5.29
N GLY A 517 27.10 0.26 4.45
CA GLY A 517 27.00 0.51 3.01
C GLY A 517 27.84 -0.43 2.14
N GLY A 518 28.76 -1.20 2.75
CA GLY A 518 29.62 -2.17 2.08
C GLY A 518 29.02 -3.58 1.96
N SER A 519 29.87 -4.56 1.67
CA SER A 519 29.53 -5.97 1.50
C SER A 519 29.97 -6.85 2.69
N ALA A 520 30.51 -6.26 3.77
CA ALA A 520 30.94 -7.05 4.90
C ALA A 520 29.77 -7.81 5.52
N ILE A 521 30.06 -8.98 6.08
CA ILE A 521 29.05 -9.84 6.68
C ILE A 521 28.35 -9.10 7.83
N GLU A 522 29.12 -8.36 8.60
CA GLU A 522 28.68 -7.56 9.74
C GLU A 522 27.63 -6.50 9.34
N GLU A 523 27.86 -5.82 8.22
CA GLU A 523 26.95 -4.79 7.68
C GLU A 523 25.67 -5.38 7.08
N ARG A 524 25.76 -6.62 6.58
CA ARG A 524 24.65 -7.32 5.90
C ARG A 524 23.76 -8.14 6.84
N ARG A 525 24.20 -8.40 8.06
CA ARG A 525 23.46 -9.21 9.04
C ARG A 525 22.14 -8.56 9.41
N THR A 526 21.07 -9.32 9.25
CA THR A 526 19.71 -8.93 9.64
C THR A 526 19.02 -10.06 10.37
N PHE A 527 17.91 -9.75 11.02
CA PHE A 527 17.08 -10.76 11.67
C PHE A 527 15.61 -10.37 11.66
N VAL A 528 14.76 -11.37 11.80
CA VAL A 528 13.35 -11.19 12.15
C VAL A 528 13.07 -12.07 13.37
N LEU A 529 12.68 -11.40 14.44
CA LEU A 529 12.29 -12.01 15.70
C LEU A 529 10.79 -11.81 15.88
N ALA A 530 10.02 -12.87 16.05
CA ALA A 530 8.58 -12.76 16.20
C ALA A 530 8.03 -13.66 17.31
N GLN A 531 7.02 -13.16 18.00
CA GLN A 531 6.27 -13.91 19.02
C GLN A 531 4.79 -13.59 18.89
N GLY A 532 3.95 -14.63 18.88
CA GLY A 532 2.50 -14.47 18.74
C GLY A 532 1.79 -15.77 18.35
N PRO A 533 0.47 -15.73 18.12
CA PRO A 533 -0.31 -16.89 17.73
C PRO A 533 0.21 -17.60 16.47
N GLY A 534 0.39 -18.91 16.56
CA GLY A 534 0.87 -19.73 15.44
C GLY A 534 2.36 -19.58 15.12
N ILE A 535 3.10 -18.75 15.86
CA ILE A 535 4.55 -18.62 15.74
C ILE A 535 5.21 -19.59 16.73
N ALA A 536 6.08 -20.46 16.22
CA ALA A 536 6.71 -21.50 17.02
C ALA A 536 7.71 -20.90 18.03
N ALA A 537 7.53 -21.20 19.31
CA ALA A 537 8.44 -20.78 20.36
C ALA A 537 9.79 -21.51 20.28
N GLY A 538 10.89 -20.77 20.46
CA GLY A 538 12.26 -21.29 20.45
C GLY A 538 12.78 -21.70 19.06
N ALA A 539 12.00 -21.51 18.00
CA ALA A 539 12.41 -21.88 16.65
C ALA A 539 13.50 -20.94 16.13
N LYS A 540 14.54 -21.52 15.52
CA LYS A 540 15.67 -20.79 14.91
C LYS A 540 15.79 -21.09 13.41
N PRO A 541 14.82 -20.65 12.61
CA PRO A 541 14.84 -20.90 11.17
C PRO A 541 16.01 -20.23 10.47
N THR A 542 16.50 -20.90 9.45
CA THR A 542 17.55 -20.48 8.52
C THR A 542 17.00 -19.96 7.20
N ASP A 543 15.68 -20.11 6.99
CA ASP A 543 14.95 -19.72 5.79
C ASP A 543 14.24 -18.37 5.90
N THR A 544 14.42 -17.67 7.03
CA THR A 544 13.90 -16.32 7.28
C THR A 544 14.62 -15.30 6.41
N ARG A 545 13.88 -14.30 5.93
CA ARG A 545 14.40 -13.15 5.18
C ARG A 545 13.74 -11.86 5.66
N LEU A 546 14.40 -10.72 5.46
CA LEU A 546 13.88 -9.41 5.86
C LEU A 546 12.51 -9.08 5.24
N VAL A 547 12.28 -9.52 4.01
CA VAL A 547 10.98 -9.38 3.30
C VAL A 547 9.81 -10.09 3.98
N ASP A 548 10.05 -10.98 4.94
CA ASP A 548 9.01 -11.79 5.62
C ASP A 548 8.17 -10.97 6.60
N VAL A 549 8.61 -9.77 7.01
CA VAL A 549 7.91 -8.90 7.98
C VAL A 549 6.50 -8.55 7.49
N ALA A 550 6.37 -7.99 6.29
CA ALA A 550 5.08 -7.60 5.71
C ALA A 550 4.14 -8.82 5.54
N ALA A 551 4.67 -9.95 5.05
CA ALA A 551 3.90 -11.19 4.89
C ALA A 551 3.39 -11.73 6.24
N THR A 552 4.20 -11.61 7.30
CA THR A 552 3.82 -12.00 8.66
C THR A 552 2.71 -11.12 9.22
N VAL A 553 2.77 -9.80 8.98
CA VAL A 553 1.69 -8.85 9.35
C VAL A 553 0.38 -9.25 8.69
N PHE A 554 0.38 -9.48 7.36
CA PHE A 554 -0.83 -9.89 6.64
C PHE A 554 -1.39 -11.22 7.15
N LYS A 555 -0.52 -12.20 7.41
CA LYS A 555 -0.92 -13.50 7.94
C LYS A 555 -1.60 -13.38 9.30
N GLN A 556 -1.08 -12.55 10.20
CA GLN A 556 -1.69 -12.33 11.51
C GLN A 556 -3.08 -11.70 11.37
N LEU A 557 -3.27 -10.78 10.44
CA LEU A 557 -4.55 -10.10 10.19
C LEU A 557 -5.55 -10.93 9.35
N GLY A 558 -5.18 -12.17 8.98
CA GLY A 558 -6.01 -13.04 8.14
C GLY A 558 -6.18 -12.52 6.71
N ILE A 559 -5.25 -11.69 6.23
CA ILE A 559 -5.26 -11.12 4.89
C ILE A 559 -4.50 -12.05 3.95
N VAL A 560 -5.17 -12.48 2.87
CA VAL A 560 -4.51 -13.18 1.76
C VAL A 560 -3.92 -12.12 0.83
N PRO A 561 -2.58 -12.04 0.67
CA PRO A 561 -1.97 -11.06 -0.21
C PRO A 561 -2.45 -11.21 -1.66
N ASP A 562 -2.75 -10.09 -2.31
CA ASP A 562 -3.02 -10.08 -3.75
C ASP A 562 -1.73 -10.49 -4.50
N PRO A 563 -1.77 -11.49 -5.41
CA PRO A 563 -0.62 -11.84 -6.23
C PRO A 563 0.01 -10.65 -6.97
N ALA A 564 -0.76 -9.62 -7.32
CA ALA A 564 -0.27 -8.40 -7.96
C ALA A 564 0.67 -7.58 -7.07
N TRP A 565 0.63 -7.76 -5.74
CA TRP A 565 1.59 -7.13 -4.83
C TRP A 565 3.01 -7.66 -5.01
N GLY A 566 3.16 -8.84 -5.62
CA GLY A 566 4.44 -9.42 -5.98
C GLY A 566 5.40 -9.59 -4.80
N LEU A 567 4.88 -9.91 -3.60
CA LEU A 567 5.66 -10.11 -2.39
C LEU A 567 6.76 -11.17 -2.61
N ASP A 568 7.97 -10.88 -2.13
CA ASP A 568 9.07 -11.86 -2.06
C ASP A 568 9.07 -12.60 -0.70
N GLY A 569 8.43 -12.01 0.30
CA GLY A 569 8.32 -12.55 1.65
C GLY A 569 7.28 -13.64 1.81
N LYS A 570 7.50 -14.50 2.81
CA LYS A 570 6.51 -15.45 3.34
C LYS A 570 6.29 -15.19 4.82
N PRO A 571 5.15 -15.59 5.41
CA PRO A 571 4.95 -15.47 6.85
C PRO A 571 6.03 -16.25 7.61
N ILE A 572 6.60 -15.68 8.67
CA ILE A 572 7.73 -16.26 9.41
C ILE A 572 7.40 -17.61 10.07
N GLN A 573 6.14 -17.89 10.33
CA GLN A 573 5.64 -19.16 10.84
C GLN A 573 5.60 -20.28 9.79
N GLU A 574 5.66 -19.95 8.49
CA GLU A 574 5.68 -20.92 7.40
C GLU A 574 7.13 -21.26 7.05
N ARG A 575 7.48 -22.55 7.06
CA ARG A 575 8.84 -23.03 6.76
C ARG A 575 8.99 -23.41 5.30
N SER A 576 10.21 -23.26 4.80
CA SER A 576 10.62 -23.84 3.52
C SER A 576 10.36 -25.35 3.55
N THR A 577 9.88 -25.85 2.43
CA THR A 577 9.62 -27.28 2.18
C THR A 577 10.55 -27.81 1.09
N ASP A 578 11.61 -27.06 0.78
CA ASP A 578 12.62 -27.48 -0.18
C ASP A 578 13.33 -28.75 0.32
N PRO A 579 13.50 -29.79 -0.53
CA PRO A 579 14.32 -30.96 -0.21
C PRO A 579 15.73 -30.65 0.30
N PHE A 580 16.34 -29.53 -0.08
CA PHE A 580 17.68 -29.13 0.36
C PHE A 580 17.74 -28.85 1.86
N GLU A 581 16.64 -28.44 2.50
CA GLU A 581 16.59 -28.21 3.95
C GLU A 581 16.88 -29.49 4.75
N ALA A 582 16.67 -30.67 4.18
CA ALA A 582 16.97 -31.94 4.83
C ALA A 582 18.49 -32.18 5.04
N LEU A 583 19.35 -31.35 4.43
CA LEU A 583 20.80 -31.52 4.43
C LEU A 583 21.52 -30.86 5.61
N TYR A 584 20.82 -30.10 6.48
CA TYR A 584 21.44 -29.48 7.66
C TYR A 584 22.33 -30.42 8.49
N PRO A 585 21.92 -31.67 8.79
CA PRO A 585 22.75 -32.61 9.55
C PRO A 585 24.02 -33.07 8.82
N SER A 586 24.12 -32.83 7.51
CA SER A 586 25.24 -33.26 6.66
C SER A 586 26.22 -32.13 6.32
N LEU A 587 25.98 -30.92 6.84
CA LEU A 587 26.86 -29.77 6.62
C LEU A 587 28.20 -29.97 7.33
N SER A 588 29.27 -29.59 6.62
CA SER A 588 30.66 -29.65 7.07
C SER A 588 31.23 -28.25 7.27
N ALA A 589 32.30 -28.16 8.08
CA ALA A 589 33.14 -26.97 8.18
C ALA A 589 34.02 -26.81 6.93
N ARG A 590 34.65 -25.65 6.78
CA ARG A 590 35.66 -25.41 5.73
C ARG A 590 36.77 -26.46 5.73
N VAL A 591 37.29 -26.76 4.54
CA VAL A 591 38.47 -27.57 4.26
C VAL A 591 39.56 -26.69 3.66
N ASP A 592 39.28 -26.06 2.52
CA ASP A 592 40.23 -25.24 1.77
C ASP A 592 39.94 -23.73 1.89
N GLU A 593 38.69 -23.36 2.19
CA GLU A 593 38.20 -21.98 2.25
C GLU A 593 38.62 -21.25 3.54
N THR A 594 39.90 -20.93 3.67
CA THR A 594 40.48 -20.40 4.93
C THR A 594 39.96 -19.02 5.35
N GLY A 595 39.21 -18.32 4.50
CA GLY A 595 38.48 -17.09 4.85
C GLY A 595 37.24 -17.32 5.73
N ILE A 596 36.66 -18.52 5.72
CA ILE A 596 35.40 -18.84 6.42
C ILE A 596 35.69 -19.37 7.82
N PRO A 597 35.28 -18.75 8.94
CA PRO A 597 35.66 -19.23 10.28
C PRO A 597 35.39 -20.72 10.51
N ALA A 598 36.33 -21.43 11.15
CA ALA A 598 36.30 -22.90 11.28
C ALA A 598 35.05 -23.47 11.98
N GLY A 599 34.33 -22.66 12.76
CA GLY A 599 33.07 -23.05 13.41
C GLY A 599 31.83 -22.92 12.52
N VAL A 600 31.94 -22.35 11.32
CA VAL A 600 30.81 -22.20 10.40
C VAL A 600 30.64 -23.50 9.62
N LEU A 601 29.59 -24.25 9.96
CA LEU A 601 29.12 -25.38 9.16
C LEU A 601 28.23 -24.86 8.05
N GLY A 602 28.49 -25.24 6.80
CA GLY A 602 27.73 -24.61 5.74
C GLY A 602 27.85 -25.16 4.34
N TRP A 603 28.49 -26.30 4.13
CA TRP A 603 28.50 -26.95 2.82
C TRP A 603 28.44 -28.48 2.91
N THR A 604 27.93 -29.14 1.87
CA THR A 604 27.99 -30.61 1.72
C THR A 604 27.91 -31.03 0.25
N HIS A 605 28.54 -32.15 -0.09
CA HIS A 605 28.37 -32.83 -1.40
C HIS A 605 27.23 -33.86 -1.38
N SER A 606 26.61 -34.10 -0.23
CA SER A 606 25.51 -35.05 -0.11
C SER A 606 24.25 -34.47 -0.76
N ALA A 607 23.80 -35.10 -1.85
CA ALA A 607 22.53 -34.75 -2.47
C ALA A 607 21.34 -35.21 -1.59
N PRO A 608 20.21 -34.49 -1.58
CA PRO A 608 19.03 -34.91 -0.85
C PRO A 608 18.42 -36.18 -1.47
N SER A 609 17.49 -36.82 -0.76
CA SER A 609 16.90 -38.10 -1.18
C SER A 609 16.36 -38.06 -2.62
N GLY A 610 16.79 -39.00 -3.45
CA GLY A 610 16.39 -39.14 -4.85
C GLY A 610 17.11 -38.20 -5.83
N TRP A 611 17.92 -37.27 -5.35
CA TRP A 611 18.76 -36.41 -6.18
C TRP A 611 20.15 -37.03 -6.38
N SER A 612 20.88 -36.57 -7.39
CA SER A 612 22.27 -36.98 -7.61
C SER A 612 23.08 -35.88 -8.29
N VAL A 613 24.40 -35.93 -8.10
CA VAL A 613 25.36 -35.07 -8.80
C VAL A 613 26.21 -35.95 -9.71
N VAL A 614 26.29 -35.59 -10.98
CA VAL A 614 27.07 -36.31 -12.00
C VAL A 614 28.29 -35.48 -12.37
N ASN A 615 29.47 -35.98 -11.99
CA ASN A 615 30.79 -35.35 -12.21
C ASN A 615 31.69 -36.18 -13.14
N SER A 616 31.13 -37.09 -13.95
CA SER A 616 31.93 -38.00 -14.79
C SER A 616 32.76 -37.30 -15.88
N ALA A 617 32.36 -36.08 -16.27
CA ALA A 617 33.10 -35.23 -17.20
C ALA A 617 33.90 -34.13 -16.49
N MET A 618 33.82 -34.05 -15.16
CA MET A 618 34.51 -33.05 -14.36
C MET A 618 35.99 -33.41 -14.23
N GLY A 619 36.83 -32.37 -14.21
CA GLY A 619 38.23 -32.45 -13.81
C GLY A 619 38.45 -32.95 -12.38
N THR A 620 39.72 -33.11 -12.02
CA THR A 620 40.17 -33.50 -10.67
C THR A 620 40.90 -32.36 -9.99
N GLY A 621 40.97 -32.37 -8.65
CA GLY A 621 41.58 -31.31 -7.86
C GLY A 621 40.62 -30.15 -7.58
N GLY A 622 41.17 -28.95 -7.43
CA GLY A 622 40.47 -27.72 -7.08
C GLY A 622 40.05 -27.63 -5.60
N VAL A 623 39.36 -26.53 -5.25
CA VAL A 623 38.83 -26.30 -3.90
C VAL A 623 37.76 -27.35 -3.55
N SER A 624 37.92 -28.01 -2.41
CA SER A 624 37.12 -29.16 -1.98
C SER A 624 35.64 -28.84 -1.86
N GLU A 625 35.33 -27.65 -1.33
CA GLU A 625 33.99 -27.13 -1.09
C GLU A 625 33.19 -26.95 -2.38
N TRP A 626 33.85 -26.64 -3.50
CA TRP A 626 33.23 -26.26 -4.77
C TRP A 626 33.44 -27.28 -5.89
N ARG A 627 33.82 -28.51 -5.52
CA ARG A 627 34.02 -29.61 -6.47
C ARG A 627 32.69 -30.17 -7.02
N GLY A 628 32.19 -29.51 -8.05
CA GLY A 628 30.93 -29.82 -8.72
C GLY A 628 29.78 -29.13 -8.00
N TRP A 629 28.55 -29.62 -8.20
CA TRP A 629 27.42 -29.12 -7.43
C TRP A 629 27.57 -29.45 -5.94
N SER A 630 27.62 -28.39 -5.14
CA SER A 630 27.63 -28.41 -3.67
C SER A 630 26.34 -27.83 -3.13
N PHE A 631 25.95 -28.20 -1.92
CA PHE A 631 24.81 -27.61 -1.22
C PHE A 631 25.34 -26.73 -0.10
N ALA A 632 25.01 -25.44 -0.13
CA ALA A 632 25.60 -24.45 0.77
C ALA A 632 24.54 -23.60 1.48
N THR A 633 24.88 -23.13 2.68
CA THR A 633 24.10 -22.11 3.39
C THR A 633 24.48 -20.71 2.90
N ASP A 634 23.56 -19.76 3.07
CA ASP A 634 23.78 -18.36 2.71
C ASP A 634 25.02 -17.74 3.40
N GLU A 635 25.24 -18.04 4.68
CA GLU A 635 26.42 -17.54 5.40
C GLU A 635 27.72 -18.11 4.85
N PHE A 636 27.77 -19.40 4.53
CA PHE A 636 28.99 -20.02 3.98
C PHE A 636 29.29 -19.48 2.59
N TRP A 637 28.28 -19.47 1.72
CA TRP A 637 28.35 -18.91 0.37
C TRP A 637 28.80 -17.45 0.36
N SER A 638 28.19 -16.60 1.20
CA SER A 638 28.52 -15.18 1.27
C SER A 638 29.93 -14.91 1.82
N ARG A 639 30.56 -15.89 2.48
CA ARG A 639 31.89 -15.75 3.10
C ARG A 639 33.03 -16.31 2.26
N SER A 640 32.75 -17.17 1.27
CA SER A 640 33.78 -17.67 0.35
C SER A 640 34.54 -16.52 -0.30
N GLN A 641 33.81 -15.63 -0.96
CA GLN A 641 34.40 -14.46 -1.56
C GLN A 641 33.40 -13.31 -1.69
N ARG A 642 33.79 -12.17 -1.13
CA ARG A 642 32.98 -10.94 -1.11
C ARG A 642 33.15 -10.14 -2.40
N ASP A 643 32.19 -9.27 -2.68
CA ASP A 643 32.21 -8.27 -3.77
C ASP A 643 32.23 -8.87 -5.20
N GLN A 644 31.96 -10.17 -5.32
CA GLN A 644 31.76 -10.85 -6.59
C GLN A 644 30.29 -11.16 -6.87
N SER A 645 29.38 -10.32 -6.34
CA SER A 645 27.92 -10.43 -6.56
C SER A 645 27.24 -11.67 -5.94
N ARG A 646 27.93 -12.41 -5.06
CA ARG A 646 27.33 -13.55 -4.32
C ARG A 646 26.19 -13.08 -3.42
N GLU A 647 26.31 -11.84 -2.94
CA GLU A 647 25.36 -11.11 -2.11
C GLU A 647 24.02 -10.89 -2.81
N LEU A 648 23.98 -10.99 -4.13
CA LEU A 648 22.76 -10.79 -4.90
C LEU A 648 21.77 -11.96 -4.77
N ASN A 649 22.13 -13.07 -4.11
CA ASN A 649 21.31 -14.27 -3.96
C ASN A 649 20.14 -14.15 -2.94
N VAL A 650 19.44 -13.01 -2.94
CA VAL A 650 18.49 -12.62 -1.89
C VAL A 650 17.23 -13.48 -1.82
N ARG A 651 16.83 -14.15 -2.92
CA ARG A 651 15.60 -14.97 -2.98
C ARG A 651 15.80 -16.43 -2.62
N SER A 652 17.04 -16.91 -2.57
CA SER A 652 17.33 -18.25 -2.08
C SER A 652 17.25 -18.27 -0.56
N ARG A 653 16.87 -19.40 0.04
CA ARG A 653 16.59 -19.54 1.48
C ARG A 653 17.20 -20.84 2.00
N GLY A 654 17.63 -20.83 3.25
CA GLY A 654 18.14 -22.04 3.91
C GLY A 654 19.38 -22.62 3.23
N ILE A 655 19.24 -23.80 2.62
CA ILE A 655 20.29 -24.48 1.85
C ILE A 655 19.95 -24.42 0.36
N PHE A 656 20.90 -24.01 -0.46
CA PHE A 656 20.74 -23.98 -1.92
C PHE A 656 21.90 -24.70 -2.62
N ALA A 657 21.66 -25.15 -3.85
CA ALA A 657 22.66 -25.81 -4.66
C ALA A 657 23.52 -24.77 -5.40
N VAL A 658 24.83 -24.98 -5.43
CA VAL A 658 25.83 -24.09 -6.02
C VAL A 658 26.77 -24.90 -6.89
N ALA A 659 27.01 -24.44 -8.12
CA ALA A 659 28.14 -24.84 -8.92
C ALA A 659 29.03 -23.61 -9.13
N ASP A 660 30.19 -23.60 -8.48
CA ASP A 660 31.13 -22.47 -8.50
C ASP A 660 32.44 -22.89 -9.18
N SER A 661 32.62 -22.50 -10.44
CA SER A 661 33.85 -22.80 -11.17
C SER A 661 34.95 -21.74 -10.98
N ASP A 662 34.62 -20.60 -10.39
CA ASP A 662 35.56 -19.55 -10.01
C ASP A 662 36.38 -20.05 -8.82
N GLU A 663 35.71 -20.27 -7.69
CA GLU A 663 36.36 -20.70 -6.45
C GLU A 663 36.98 -22.10 -6.56
N TRP A 664 36.43 -22.99 -7.39
CA TRP A 664 37.04 -24.31 -7.63
C TRP A 664 38.46 -24.19 -8.20
N ASP A 665 38.72 -23.19 -9.06
CA ASP A 665 39.99 -23.03 -9.76
C ASP A 665 41.06 -22.28 -8.94
N ASP A 666 40.70 -21.77 -7.74
CA ASP A 666 41.66 -21.16 -6.79
C ASP A 666 42.67 -22.16 -6.21
N LYS A 667 42.46 -23.45 -6.46
CA LYS A 667 43.41 -24.52 -6.19
C LYS A 667 43.76 -25.28 -7.45
N ALA A 668 44.95 -25.88 -7.45
CA ALA A 668 45.43 -26.70 -8.56
C ALA A 668 44.39 -27.74 -8.99
N SER A 669 43.95 -27.61 -10.23
CA SER A 669 42.91 -28.41 -10.87
C SER A 669 43.43 -28.96 -12.20
N SER A 670 42.75 -29.95 -12.78
CA SER A 670 43.05 -30.46 -14.13
C SER A 670 41.78 -30.91 -14.82
N GLY A 671 41.61 -30.58 -16.10
CA GLY A 671 40.39 -30.85 -16.86
C GLY A 671 39.31 -29.77 -16.65
N PRO A 672 38.14 -29.91 -17.31
CA PRO A 672 37.10 -28.87 -17.28
C PRO A 672 36.23 -28.93 -16.01
N TYR A 673 35.60 -27.81 -15.65
CA TYR A 673 34.47 -27.83 -14.74
C TYR A 673 33.21 -28.25 -15.53
N ASP A 674 32.72 -29.48 -15.34
CA ASP A 674 31.48 -29.99 -15.94
C ASP A 674 30.72 -30.84 -14.93
N SER A 675 29.69 -30.25 -14.33
CA SER A 675 28.92 -30.86 -13.26
C SER A 675 27.42 -30.74 -13.53
N THR A 676 26.68 -31.81 -13.23
CA THR A 676 25.24 -31.85 -13.46
C THR A 676 24.49 -32.28 -12.21
N LEU A 677 23.62 -31.42 -11.70
CA LEU A 677 22.65 -31.75 -10.64
C LEU A 677 21.40 -32.37 -11.28
N VAL A 678 20.95 -33.50 -10.77
CA VAL A 678 19.85 -34.29 -11.33
C VAL A 678 18.75 -34.44 -10.28
N THR A 679 17.53 -34.07 -10.65
CA THR A 679 16.34 -34.25 -9.80
C THR A 679 15.90 -35.73 -9.76
N PRO A 680 15.05 -36.12 -8.80
CA PRO A 680 14.29 -37.36 -8.88
C PRO A 680 13.42 -37.39 -10.15
N ALA A 681 12.91 -38.57 -10.49
CA ALA A 681 11.90 -38.72 -11.53
C ALA A 681 10.51 -38.39 -10.98
N TYR A 682 9.79 -37.50 -11.65
CA TYR A 682 8.43 -37.08 -11.34
C TYR A 682 7.44 -37.77 -12.28
N ALA A 683 6.33 -38.27 -11.74
CA ALA A 683 5.30 -38.92 -12.54
C ALA A 683 4.52 -37.92 -13.40
N VAL A 684 4.38 -38.21 -14.69
CA VAL A 684 3.67 -37.38 -15.70
C VAL A 684 2.69 -38.20 -16.55
N GLY A 685 2.50 -39.48 -16.23
CA GLY A 685 1.59 -40.36 -16.97
C GLY A 685 0.18 -39.78 -17.06
N GLY A 686 -0.34 -39.64 -18.28
CA GLY A 686 -1.67 -39.10 -18.56
C GLY A 686 -1.81 -37.58 -18.38
N ARG A 687 -0.70 -36.86 -18.18
CA ARG A 687 -0.67 -35.38 -18.09
C ARG A 687 -0.38 -34.77 -19.45
N SER A 688 -0.86 -33.55 -19.68
CA SER A 688 -0.55 -32.82 -20.92
C SER A 688 0.69 -31.96 -20.77
N THR A 689 0.92 -31.40 -19.58
CA THR A 689 2.02 -30.48 -19.33
C THR A 689 2.68 -30.75 -17.98
N VAL A 690 3.97 -30.41 -17.89
CA VAL A 690 4.72 -30.37 -16.64
C VAL A 690 5.40 -29.01 -16.52
N THR A 691 5.38 -28.44 -15.33
CA THR A 691 6.01 -27.14 -15.04
C THR A 691 7.10 -27.31 -13.99
N LEU A 692 8.31 -26.88 -14.32
CA LEU A 692 9.45 -26.78 -13.42
C LEU A 692 9.57 -25.33 -12.92
N GLY A 693 9.36 -25.12 -11.62
CA GLY A 693 9.60 -23.87 -10.91
C GLY A 693 10.87 -23.95 -10.06
N PHE A 694 11.64 -22.86 -10.00
CA PHE A 694 12.86 -22.76 -9.17
C PHE A 694 13.32 -21.30 -9.07
N THR A 695 14.18 -20.98 -8.13
CA THR A 695 14.89 -19.70 -8.02
C THR A 695 16.32 -19.88 -8.48
N THR A 696 16.90 -18.89 -9.16
CA THR A 696 18.28 -18.98 -9.62
C THR A 696 19.02 -17.65 -9.55
N LEU A 697 20.31 -17.73 -9.21
CA LEU A 697 21.31 -16.71 -9.47
C LEU A 697 22.35 -17.32 -10.43
N TYR A 698 22.47 -16.77 -11.62
CA TYR A 698 23.41 -17.20 -12.64
C TYR A 698 24.25 -16.01 -13.11
N ARG A 699 25.57 -16.19 -13.10
CA ARG A 699 26.56 -15.24 -13.60
C ARG A 699 27.39 -15.94 -14.65
N GLN A 700 27.74 -15.24 -15.72
CA GLN A 700 28.48 -15.86 -16.80
C GLN A 700 29.46 -14.94 -17.52
N GLU A 701 30.54 -15.55 -17.99
CA GLU A 701 31.54 -14.94 -18.85
C GLU A 701 32.19 -16.00 -19.76
N GLY A 702 32.53 -15.57 -20.98
CA GLY A 702 33.26 -16.39 -21.94
C GLY A 702 32.53 -17.68 -22.31
N SER A 703 33.18 -18.83 -22.09
CA SER A 703 32.68 -20.15 -22.49
C SER A 703 31.80 -20.85 -21.46
N GLN A 704 31.41 -20.17 -20.38
CA GLN A 704 30.52 -20.75 -19.38
C GLN A 704 29.14 -21.07 -19.98
N SER A 705 28.54 -22.19 -19.55
CA SER A 705 27.24 -22.63 -20.03
C SER A 705 26.41 -23.23 -18.89
N ALA A 706 25.25 -22.64 -18.63
CA ALA A 706 24.20 -23.19 -17.78
C ALA A 706 23.02 -23.68 -18.63
N ARG A 707 22.68 -24.97 -18.51
CA ARG A 707 21.59 -25.60 -19.27
C ARG A 707 20.70 -26.44 -18.38
N ILE A 708 19.40 -26.37 -18.65
CA ILE A 708 18.40 -27.28 -18.06
C ILE A 708 18.05 -28.31 -19.13
N LEU A 709 18.15 -29.58 -18.77
CA LEU A 709 17.80 -30.71 -19.63
C LEU A 709 16.63 -31.49 -19.01
N ALA A 710 15.76 -32.06 -19.84
CA ALA A 710 14.70 -32.96 -19.42
C ALA A 710 14.98 -34.37 -19.97
N SER A 711 14.75 -35.39 -19.15
CA SER A 711 14.86 -36.81 -19.52
C SER A 711 13.51 -37.48 -19.27
N TRP A 712 12.90 -38.01 -20.32
CA TRP A 712 11.61 -38.70 -20.26
C TRP A 712 11.83 -40.21 -20.16
N ASN A 713 11.19 -40.88 -19.20
CA ASN A 713 11.33 -42.33 -18.98
C ASN A 713 12.79 -42.80 -18.84
N GLY A 714 13.68 -41.96 -18.31
CA GLY A 714 15.12 -42.24 -18.21
C GLY A 714 15.89 -42.22 -19.54
N GLY A 715 15.27 -41.75 -20.63
CA GLY A 715 15.89 -41.62 -21.94
C GLY A 715 16.95 -40.50 -22.03
N THR A 716 17.51 -40.29 -23.22
CA THR A 716 18.55 -39.30 -23.45
C THR A 716 18.08 -37.89 -23.05
N PRO A 717 18.82 -37.17 -22.17
CA PRO A 717 18.45 -35.82 -21.78
C PRO A 717 18.48 -34.84 -22.96
N VAL A 718 17.43 -34.03 -23.09
CA VAL A 718 17.28 -33.00 -24.15
C VAL A 718 17.29 -31.62 -23.50
N ALA A 719 18.01 -30.66 -24.08
CA ALA A 719 18.06 -29.30 -23.56
C ALA A 719 16.69 -28.62 -23.73
N VAL A 720 16.16 -28.12 -22.63
CA VAL A 720 14.86 -27.42 -22.57
C VAL A 720 15.03 -25.95 -22.21
N LYS A 721 16.19 -25.56 -21.66
CA LYS A 721 16.59 -24.17 -21.46
C LYS A 721 18.10 -24.04 -21.51
N SER A 722 18.59 -22.97 -22.13
CA SER A 722 20.00 -22.56 -22.06
C SER A 722 20.03 -21.08 -21.68
N TYR A 723 20.87 -20.72 -20.71
CA TYR A 723 21.07 -19.32 -20.34
C TYR A 723 22.17 -18.71 -21.21
N THR A 724 21.94 -17.48 -21.68
CA THR A 724 22.87 -16.73 -22.53
C THR A 724 23.24 -15.37 -21.92
N SER A 725 22.78 -15.10 -20.70
CA SER A 725 23.01 -13.87 -19.96
C SER A 725 22.84 -14.12 -18.47
N ASP A 726 23.35 -13.21 -17.66
CA ASP A 726 23.14 -13.21 -16.21
C ASP A 726 21.65 -13.25 -15.85
N VAL A 727 21.35 -13.92 -14.74
CA VAL A 727 20.03 -13.92 -14.11
C VAL A 727 20.23 -13.70 -12.62
N ILE A 728 19.83 -12.53 -12.13
CA ILE A 728 20.15 -12.11 -10.76
C ILE A 728 18.99 -12.42 -9.80
N SER A 729 19.11 -13.56 -9.11
CA SER A 729 18.20 -14.03 -8.05
C SER A 729 16.72 -13.90 -8.43
N GLN A 730 16.32 -14.57 -9.51
CA GLN A 730 14.95 -14.52 -10.02
C GLN A 730 14.25 -15.88 -9.90
N PRO A 731 12.94 -15.91 -9.56
CA PRO A 731 12.13 -17.10 -9.77
C PRO A 731 12.00 -17.37 -11.27
N GLN A 732 11.99 -18.63 -11.65
CA GLN A 732 11.91 -19.13 -13.01
C GLN A 732 10.79 -20.18 -13.08
N SER A 733 10.11 -20.22 -14.22
CA SER A 733 9.10 -21.23 -14.52
C SER A 733 9.29 -21.70 -15.95
N LEU A 734 9.34 -23.02 -16.14
CA LEU A 734 9.48 -23.67 -17.44
C LEU A 734 8.38 -24.71 -17.60
N THR A 735 7.42 -24.44 -18.48
CA THR A 735 6.36 -25.39 -18.83
C THR A 735 6.74 -26.14 -20.09
N LEU A 736 6.62 -27.46 -20.06
CA LEU A 736 6.92 -28.38 -21.15
C LEU A 736 5.69 -29.24 -21.47
N ASP A 737 5.48 -29.52 -22.74
CA ASP A 737 4.52 -30.53 -23.18
C ASP A 737 5.04 -31.92 -22.82
N VAL A 738 4.16 -32.76 -22.30
CA VAL A 738 4.47 -34.15 -21.96
C VAL A 738 4.36 -35.00 -23.24
N PRO A 739 5.45 -35.62 -23.72
CA PRO A 739 5.40 -36.43 -24.94
C PRO A 739 4.46 -37.64 -24.80
N PRO A 740 3.81 -38.09 -25.89
CA PRO A 740 3.00 -39.30 -25.87
C PRO A 740 3.79 -40.50 -25.32
N GLY A 741 3.21 -41.21 -24.34
CA GLY A 741 3.83 -42.38 -23.71
C GLY A 741 4.86 -42.05 -22.61
N ALA A 742 5.10 -40.78 -22.29
CA ALA A 742 5.92 -40.41 -21.13
C ALA A 742 5.18 -40.75 -19.82
N ALA A 743 5.83 -41.54 -18.96
CA ALA A 743 5.33 -41.91 -17.64
C ALA A 743 6.00 -41.08 -16.54
N ASN A 744 7.27 -40.72 -16.73
CA ASN A 744 8.03 -39.87 -15.80
C ASN A 744 8.96 -38.90 -16.53
N VAL A 745 9.35 -37.83 -15.82
CA VAL A 745 10.36 -36.86 -16.24
C VAL A 745 11.34 -36.57 -15.10
N SER A 746 12.63 -36.46 -15.40
CA SER A 746 13.61 -35.85 -14.49
C SER A 746 14.30 -34.67 -15.17
N PHE A 747 14.71 -33.70 -14.36
CA PHE A 747 15.40 -32.50 -14.82
C PHE A 747 16.87 -32.55 -14.43
N ARG A 748 17.71 -31.88 -15.23
CA ARG A 748 19.15 -31.80 -15.02
C ARG A 748 19.62 -30.37 -15.17
N PHE A 749 20.27 -29.84 -14.14
CA PHE A 749 20.95 -28.53 -14.17
C PHE A 749 22.42 -28.78 -14.46
N ARG A 750 22.80 -28.68 -15.74
CA ARG A 750 24.18 -28.88 -16.19
C ARG A 750 24.89 -27.54 -16.26
N TYR A 751 25.99 -27.44 -15.52
CA TYR A 751 26.90 -26.31 -15.55
C TYR A 751 28.25 -26.75 -16.12
N THR A 752 28.74 -25.98 -17.08
CA THR A 752 30.12 -26.09 -17.55
C THR A 752 30.78 -24.73 -17.42
N GLY A 753 31.98 -24.67 -16.86
CA GLY A 753 32.62 -23.38 -16.65
C GLY A 753 34.15 -23.40 -16.64
N SER A 754 34.68 -22.18 -16.57
CA SER A 754 36.07 -21.82 -16.32
C SER A 754 36.13 -20.92 -15.08
N ASN A 755 37.33 -20.50 -14.68
CA ASN A 755 37.57 -19.57 -13.57
C ASN A 755 36.99 -18.18 -13.86
N ASN A 756 35.71 -17.95 -13.57
CA ASN A 756 35.05 -16.64 -13.71
C ASN A 756 33.84 -16.46 -12.76
N TRP A 757 32.87 -17.39 -12.78
CA TRP A 757 31.54 -17.21 -12.17
C TRP A 757 30.88 -18.55 -11.79
N TYR A 758 29.63 -18.48 -11.34
CA TYR A 758 28.89 -19.56 -10.68
C TYR A 758 27.41 -19.64 -11.11
N TRP A 759 26.77 -20.74 -10.72
CA TRP A 759 25.34 -20.95 -10.86
C TRP A 759 24.71 -21.49 -9.57
N VAL A 760 23.68 -20.80 -9.08
CA VAL A 760 22.90 -21.17 -7.90
C VAL A 760 21.48 -21.58 -8.29
N ILE A 761 20.97 -22.64 -7.67
CA ILE A 761 19.61 -23.16 -7.81
C ILE A 761 19.00 -23.42 -6.44
N ASP A 762 17.77 -22.95 -6.25
CA ASP A 762 16.99 -23.16 -5.03
C ASP A 762 15.49 -23.30 -5.34
N GLY A 763 14.69 -23.75 -4.38
CA GLY A 763 13.23 -23.75 -4.45
C GLY A 763 12.65 -24.65 -5.55
N VAL A 764 13.31 -25.77 -5.87
CA VAL A 764 12.92 -26.59 -7.03
C VAL A 764 11.59 -27.30 -6.78
N ARG A 765 10.60 -27.02 -7.63
CA ARG A 765 9.23 -27.56 -7.56
C ARG A 765 8.78 -28.02 -8.94
N VAL A 766 8.14 -29.17 -8.99
CA VAL A 766 7.55 -29.72 -10.22
C VAL A 766 6.05 -29.90 -10.02
N THR A 767 5.27 -29.30 -10.91
CA THR A 767 3.81 -29.43 -10.94
C THR A 767 3.37 -30.01 -12.28
N THR A 768 2.25 -30.73 -12.31
CA THR A 768 1.68 -31.31 -13.54
C THR A 768 0.30 -30.76 -13.82
N GLY A 769 -0.01 -30.57 -15.09
CA GLY A 769 -1.28 -30.06 -15.62
C GLY A 769 -2.06 -31.14 -16.37
#